data_AF-A0A6L9J3C1-F1
#
_entry.id   AF-A0A6L9J3C1-F1
#
_cell.length_a   1.000
_cell.length_b   1.000
_cell.length_c   1.000
_cell.angle_alpha   90.00
_cell.angle_beta   90.00
_cell.angle_gamma   90.00
#
_symmetry.space_group_name_H-M   'P 1'
#
loop_
_entity.id
_entity.type
_entity.pdbx_description
1 polymer ?
#
loop_
_entity_poly.entity_id
_entity_poly.type
_entity_poly.pdbx_seq_one_letter_code
_entity_poly.pdbx_strand_id
1 'polypeptide(L)'
;MKKMTSAEVREAFLEFFEEMNHKRVASSSLVPGNDPTLLFTNAGMVQFKDVFLGLDQRPYSRATSSQKCMRVSGKHNDLENVGPSNRHHTFFEMLGNFSFGDYFKSGAIQLAWDLLTKVYELPPDRLAVTIYEKDDESYDIWVNEIGISPQRIARLGPDDNFWQMAETGPCGPNSEIHWDRHPERGEDDIIPSLEADDGRFMEIWNLVFMQYNRTQDDPEHTGQYDEPLPATGVDTGMGFERMVTVMQGVEANYETDLFMPIIERVQELTGHTDAERDADIVPYRVIADHMRAASFLIADGVRPGATGRDYVCRMVIRRAVRFGTKLGFEEPFLANVTDAVVDKMGEAYPEVLDNREGIRRTVTNEEVRFRRAMDRALAELGDMLADLPESGTLAGEDAFRLHAEKGLPLEITRDIVQERGFSVDEEGFRAAQSHHEAVSRGVDGGAFSDIDMGQVYLQVLNTLKQQGLITDRVQQDQYGPLSREARVLAILRDGELVDSAQVGDRVEVVLDSTPFYVEAGGQVSDTGVIEHPNWTIDIEDARQPVGGLIVHIGEVVEGQPATGADCTISVDGNRRLDIMRNHTATHLLHAQLRAVLGTHVQQRGSLVAPDRLRFDFSHDEAVRAEELDAITHNVNEAILADLPVTIEWKDLDTARSEGAMALFGEKYAEDVRTVNIWDNGDVRYSYELCGGNHVEHTGIIGPFVITAEGSVAQGIRRVEALTGHAAEAYIRRGLSRLNHAAWQLGTTPDALGERIAALQEDVKFEQHENARLRR
;
A
#
# COMPACT_ATOMS: atom_id res chain seq x y z
N MET A 1 6.48 -39.22 4.22
CA MET A 1 6.13 -37.80 4.38
C MET A 1 6.32 -37.40 5.83
N LYS A 2 7.21 -36.42 6.02
CA LYS A 2 7.47 -35.80 7.31
C LYS A 2 6.24 -34.99 7.73
N LYS A 3 5.75 -35.14 8.96
CA LYS A 3 4.71 -34.24 9.48
C LYS A 3 5.38 -32.96 9.97
N MET A 4 4.95 -31.82 9.45
CA MET A 4 5.54 -30.51 9.75
C MET A 4 4.44 -29.52 10.12
N THR A 5 4.73 -28.68 11.11
CA THR A 5 3.94 -27.49 11.45
C THR A 5 4.07 -26.44 10.34
N SER A 6 3.14 -25.49 10.28
CA SER A 6 3.24 -24.38 9.33
C SER A 6 4.56 -23.59 9.44
N ALA A 7 5.04 -23.35 10.66
CA ALA A 7 6.33 -22.68 10.89
C ALA A 7 7.49 -23.47 10.28
N GLU A 8 7.55 -24.78 10.50
CA GLU A 8 8.59 -25.65 9.94
C GLU A 8 8.48 -25.73 8.40
N VAL A 9 7.28 -25.77 7.83
CA VAL A 9 7.09 -25.79 6.37
C VAL A 9 7.64 -24.51 5.74
N ARG A 10 7.32 -23.34 6.32
CA ARG A 10 7.80 -22.04 5.86
C ARG A 10 9.33 -21.95 5.96
N GLU A 11 9.88 -22.32 7.12
CA GLU A 11 11.32 -22.20 7.34
C GLU A 11 12.11 -23.14 6.44
N ALA A 12 11.66 -24.39 6.28
CA ALA A 12 12.32 -25.35 5.38
C ALA A 12 12.33 -24.90 3.91
N PHE A 13 11.30 -24.18 3.46
CA PHE A 13 11.30 -23.57 2.13
C PHE A 13 12.39 -22.49 2.02
N LEU A 14 12.39 -21.55 2.96
CA LEU A 14 13.28 -20.40 2.93
C LEU A 14 14.74 -20.83 3.08
N GLU A 15 15.04 -21.69 4.05
CA GLU A 15 16.37 -22.24 4.32
C GLU A 15 16.90 -23.02 3.11
N PHE A 16 16.09 -23.87 2.49
CA PHE A 16 16.49 -24.61 1.29
C PHE A 16 16.94 -23.67 0.16
N PHE A 17 16.19 -22.60 -0.11
CA PHE A 17 16.57 -21.67 -1.16
C PHE A 17 17.76 -20.78 -0.77
N GLU A 18 17.93 -20.44 0.50
CA GLU A 18 19.15 -19.80 1.03
C GLU A 18 20.39 -20.67 0.81
N GLU A 19 20.31 -21.98 1.09
CA GLU A 19 21.39 -22.93 0.78
C GLU A 19 21.72 -23.00 -0.72
N MET A 20 20.74 -22.70 -1.58
CA MET A 20 20.89 -22.60 -3.03
C MET A 20 21.30 -21.18 -3.50
N ASN A 21 21.83 -20.36 -2.59
CA ASN A 21 22.30 -18.99 -2.80
C ASN A 21 21.21 -17.99 -3.22
N HIS A 22 19.95 -18.20 -2.83
CA HIS A 22 18.93 -17.17 -2.94
C HIS A 22 19.03 -16.21 -1.75
N LYS A 23 18.91 -14.91 -2.00
CA LYS A 23 18.75 -13.94 -0.91
C LYS A 23 17.34 -14.08 -0.32
N ARG A 24 17.23 -14.45 0.95
CA ARG A 24 15.96 -14.33 1.69
C ARG A 24 15.59 -12.86 1.82
N VAL A 25 14.40 -12.51 1.34
CA VAL A 25 13.84 -11.17 1.46
C VAL A 25 12.58 -11.19 2.32
N ALA A 26 12.33 -10.09 3.02
CA ALA A 26 11.11 -9.91 3.79
C ALA A 26 9.90 -9.74 2.86
N SER A 27 8.73 -10.12 3.36
CA SER A 27 7.45 -9.88 2.69
C SER A 27 7.20 -8.38 2.51
N SER A 28 6.82 -7.98 1.30
CA SER A 28 6.34 -6.61 1.03
C SER A 28 4.92 -6.40 1.59
N SER A 29 4.52 -5.13 1.71
CA SER A 29 3.17 -4.76 2.15
C SER A 29 2.10 -5.35 1.22
N LEU A 30 0.92 -5.66 1.77
CA LEU A 30 -0.29 -5.91 0.98
C LEU A 30 -0.68 -4.71 0.12
N VAL A 31 -0.23 -3.50 0.48
CA VAL A 31 -0.46 -2.26 -0.26
C VAL A 31 0.73 -2.01 -1.19
N PRO A 32 0.60 -2.24 -2.51
CA PRO A 32 1.70 -1.99 -3.45
C PRO A 32 1.96 -0.49 -3.56
N GLY A 33 3.19 -0.06 -3.24
CA GLY A 33 3.57 1.36 -3.24
C GLY A 33 3.76 2.00 -4.63
N ASN A 34 4.23 1.22 -5.62
CA ASN A 34 4.65 1.72 -6.94
C ASN A 34 3.82 1.16 -8.11
N ASP A 35 2.68 0.51 -7.86
CA ASP A 35 1.87 -0.07 -8.93
C ASP A 35 0.42 0.44 -8.85
N PRO A 36 0.05 1.45 -9.66
CA PRO A 36 -1.31 1.98 -9.66
C PRO A 36 -2.33 1.00 -10.26
N THR A 37 -1.88 -0.09 -10.90
CA THR A 37 -2.77 -1.09 -11.52
C THR A 37 -3.28 -2.13 -10.52
N LEU A 38 -2.66 -2.24 -9.33
CA LEU A 38 -3.01 -3.24 -8.33
C LEU A 38 -3.62 -2.63 -7.06
N LEU A 39 -4.80 -3.15 -6.67
CA LEU A 39 -5.41 -2.80 -5.39
C LEU A 39 -4.62 -3.41 -4.22
N PHE A 40 -4.21 -4.67 -4.33
CA PHE A 40 -3.39 -5.37 -3.35
C PHE A 40 -2.31 -6.21 -4.02
N THR A 41 -1.25 -6.50 -3.28
CA THR A 41 -0.26 -7.52 -3.66
C THR A 41 -0.96 -8.88 -3.77
N ASN A 42 -1.03 -9.41 -4.99
CA ASN A 42 -1.76 -10.64 -5.32
C ASN A 42 -0.83 -11.84 -5.60
N ALA A 43 0.47 -11.60 -5.74
CA ALA A 43 1.50 -12.59 -6.05
C ALA A 43 2.88 -12.21 -5.47
N GLY A 44 3.75 -13.20 -5.33
CA GLY A 44 5.13 -13.07 -4.85
C GLY A 44 5.99 -12.11 -5.68
N MET A 45 5.87 -12.17 -7.01
CA MET A 45 6.70 -11.40 -7.94
C MET A 45 6.46 -9.89 -7.92
N VAL A 46 5.33 -9.42 -7.39
CA VAL A 46 4.93 -8.00 -7.44
C VAL A 46 6.03 -7.09 -6.87
N GLN A 47 6.72 -7.53 -5.81
CA GLN A 47 7.82 -6.79 -5.19
C GLN A 47 9.08 -6.69 -6.09
N PHE A 48 9.19 -7.53 -7.12
CA PHE A 48 10.33 -7.65 -8.05
C PHE A 48 10.00 -7.23 -9.49
N LYS A 49 8.80 -6.67 -9.74
CA LYS A 49 8.36 -6.26 -11.10
C LYS A 49 9.43 -5.45 -11.84
N ASP A 50 9.97 -4.42 -11.20
CA ASP A 50 10.95 -3.52 -11.81
C ASP A 50 12.29 -4.24 -12.12
N VAL A 51 12.62 -5.28 -11.35
CA VAL A 51 13.81 -6.11 -11.59
C VAL A 51 13.62 -6.97 -12.84
N PHE A 52 12.46 -7.63 -12.98
CA PHE A 52 12.14 -8.39 -14.20
C PHE A 52 12.11 -7.51 -15.45
N LEU A 53 11.62 -6.27 -15.33
CA LEU A 53 11.61 -5.29 -16.42
C LEU A 53 12.98 -4.65 -16.72
N GLY A 54 14.01 -4.92 -15.89
CA GLY A 54 15.33 -4.30 -16.00
C GLY A 54 15.36 -2.81 -15.64
N LEU A 55 14.31 -2.31 -15.00
CA LEU A 55 14.19 -0.93 -14.51
C LEU A 55 14.89 -0.72 -13.16
N ASP A 56 15.10 -1.80 -12.42
CA ASP A 56 15.79 -1.82 -11.13
C ASP A 56 16.87 -2.91 -11.10
N GLN A 57 17.97 -2.64 -10.40
CA GLN A 57 19.07 -3.59 -10.20
C GLN A 57 19.31 -3.81 -8.71
N ARG A 58 19.33 -5.08 -8.31
CA ARG A 58 19.56 -5.52 -6.94
C ARG A 58 20.97 -6.13 -6.80
N PRO A 59 21.56 -6.13 -5.59
CA PRO A 59 22.87 -6.76 -5.35
C PRO A 59 22.83 -8.29 -5.39
N TYR A 60 21.68 -8.89 -5.72
CA TYR A 60 21.44 -10.32 -5.86
C TYR A 60 20.72 -10.64 -7.17
N SER A 61 21.03 -11.80 -7.76
CA SER A 61 20.36 -12.33 -8.96
C SER A 61 19.32 -13.41 -8.64
N ARG A 62 19.22 -13.81 -7.36
CA ARG A 62 18.31 -14.84 -6.86
C ARG A 62 17.67 -14.38 -5.55
N ALA A 63 16.38 -14.61 -5.38
CA ALA A 63 15.66 -14.25 -4.14
C ALA A 63 14.67 -15.34 -3.70
N THR A 64 14.35 -15.38 -2.41
CA THR A 64 13.28 -16.23 -1.86
C THR A 64 12.48 -15.47 -0.81
N SER A 65 11.17 -15.71 -0.72
CA SER A 65 10.28 -15.00 0.21
C SER A 65 9.02 -15.79 0.58
N SER A 66 8.41 -15.44 1.72
CA SER A 66 7.01 -15.77 2.04
C SER A 66 6.16 -14.50 1.92
N GLN A 67 5.61 -14.25 0.73
CA GLN A 67 4.91 -13.01 0.43
C GLN A 67 3.45 -13.07 0.90
N LYS A 68 3.04 -12.05 1.65
CA LYS A 68 1.63 -11.79 2.01
C LYS A 68 0.85 -11.45 0.75
N CYS A 69 -0.22 -12.18 0.47
CA CYS A 69 -1.05 -11.96 -0.70
C CYS A 69 -2.53 -11.78 -0.32
N MET A 70 -3.27 -11.03 -1.12
CA MET A 70 -4.71 -10.83 -0.93
C MET A 70 -5.48 -10.88 -2.26
N ARG A 71 -6.60 -11.61 -2.26
CA ARG A 71 -7.48 -11.86 -3.41
C ARG A 71 -8.95 -11.62 -3.06
N VAL A 72 -9.38 -10.38 -3.25
CA VAL A 72 -10.68 -9.86 -2.76
C VAL A 72 -11.38 -8.93 -3.76
N SER A 73 -10.82 -8.75 -4.96
CA SER A 73 -11.36 -7.87 -6.00
C SER A 73 -10.75 -8.18 -7.38
N GLY A 74 -11.43 -7.80 -8.46
CA GLY A 74 -10.93 -7.98 -9.83
C GLY A 74 -11.08 -9.42 -10.35
N LYS A 75 -10.20 -9.83 -11.29
CA LYS A 75 -10.17 -11.18 -11.88
C LYS A 75 -9.93 -12.29 -10.84
N HIS A 76 -9.29 -11.97 -9.72
CA HIS A 76 -8.94 -12.90 -8.65
C HIS A 76 -9.74 -12.61 -7.36
N ASN A 77 -11.06 -12.71 -7.42
CA ASN A 77 -11.94 -12.51 -6.27
C ASN A 77 -12.43 -13.84 -5.70
N ASP A 78 -11.83 -14.26 -4.57
CA ASP A 78 -12.18 -15.51 -3.89
C ASP A 78 -13.21 -15.33 -2.76
N LEU A 79 -13.68 -14.10 -2.53
CA LEU A 79 -14.46 -13.75 -1.34
C LEU A 79 -15.71 -14.63 -1.13
N GLU A 80 -16.41 -14.99 -2.20
CA GLU A 80 -17.62 -15.82 -2.13
C GLU A 80 -17.31 -17.28 -1.75
N ASN A 81 -16.11 -17.76 -2.11
CA ASN A 81 -15.68 -19.12 -1.84
C ASN A 81 -15.14 -19.30 -0.40
N VAL A 82 -14.78 -18.21 0.27
CA VAL A 82 -14.25 -18.22 1.64
C VAL A 82 -15.29 -18.72 2.62
N GLY A 83 -14.96 -19.79 3.34
CA GLY A 83 -15.85 -20.47 4.28
C GLY A 83 -16.45 -21.76 3.70
N PRO A 84 -17.32 -21.69 2.68
CA PRO A 84 -17.88 -22.89 2.04
C PRO A 84 -16.83 -23.77 1.38
N SER A 85 -15.83 -23.17 0.73
CA SER A 85 -14.73 -23.92 0.12
C SER A 85 -13.72 -24.38 1.17
N ASN A 86 -13.11 -25.54 0.96
CA ASN A 86 -12.05 -26.05 1.83
C ASN A 86 -10.68 -25.37 1.61
N ARG A 87 -10.51 -24.58 0.53
CA ARG A 87 -9.19 -24.13 0.06
C ARG A 87 -9.04 -22.63 -0.22
N HIS A 88 -10.13 -21.86 -0.31
CA HIS A 88 -10.07 -20.45 -0.72
C HIS A 88 -10.02 -19.51 0.47
N HIS A 89 -9.18 -18.48 0.38
CA HIS A 89 -8.89 -17.51 1.43
C HIS A 89 -8.87 -16.11 0.83
N THR A 90 -9.26 -15.10 1.62
CA THR A 90 -9.04 -13.70 1.19
C THR A 90 -7.57 -13.32 1.31
N PHE A 91 -6.90 -13.83 2.34
CA PHE A 91 -5.50 -13.61 2.66
C PHE A 91 -4.76 -14.95 2.71
N PHE A 92 -3.60 -15.02 2.08
CA PHE A 92 -2.76 -16.22 2.07
C PHE A 92 -1.29 -15.86 1.90
N GLU A 93 -0.41 -16.80 2.21
CA GLU A 93 1.02 -16.65 1.95
C GLU A 93 1.41 -17.37 0.66
N MET A 94 2.24 -16.71 -0.15
CA MET A 94 2.84 -17.30 -1.33
C MET A 94 4.33 -17.46 -1.10
N LEU A 95 4.78 -18.70 -0.96
CA LEU A 95 6.19 -19.04 -0.93
C LEU A 95 6.74 -18.98 -2.35
N GLY A 96 7.80 -18.21 -2.57
CA GLY A 96 8.33 -18.01 -3.93
C GLY A 96 9.84 -17.97 -3.95
N ASN A 97 10.41 -18.54 -5.02
CA ASN A 97 11.81 -18.39 -5.39
C ASN A 97 11.90 -17.70 -6.76
N PHE A 98 12.86 -16.79 -6.88
CA PHE A 98 12.97 -15.89 -8.01
C PHE A 98 14.38 -15.96 -8.60
N SER A 99 14.45 -15.93 -9.93
CA SER A 99 15.69 -15.82 -10.70
C SER A 99 15.59 -14.65 -11.66
N PHE A 100 16.62 -13.80 -11.64
CA PHE A 100 16.72 -12.63 -12.51
C PHE A 100 17.88 -12.86 -13.51
N GLY A 101 17.63 -13.69 -14.53
CA GLY A 101 18.63 -14.01 -15.56
C GLY A 101 19.72 -15.02 -15.17
N ASP A 102 19.60 -15.69 -14.02
CA ASP A 102 20.64 -16.59 -13.51
C ASP A 102 20.39 -18.07 -13.86
N TYR A 103 19.25 -18.62 -13.47
CA TYR A 103 18.74 -19.92 -13.93
C TYR A 103 17.32 -19.79 -14.51
N PHE A 104 16.91 -20.81 -15.26
CA PHE A 104 15.59 -20.87 -15.91
C PHE A 104 14.93 -22.24 -15.68
N LYS A 105 14.20 -22.79 -16.66
CA LYS A 105 13.38 -24.00 -16.56
C LYS A 105 14.04 -25.20 -15.87
N SER A 106 15.16 -25.71 -16.40
CA SER A 106 15.82 -26.91 -15.84
C SER A 106 16.22 -26.72 -14.36
N GLY A 107 16.81 -25.56 -14.04
CA GLY A 107 17.16 -25.22 -12.66
C GLY A 107 15.93 -25.09 -11.74
N ALA A 108 14.89 -24.39 -12.19
CA ALA A 108 13.67 -24.19 -11.42
C ALA A 108 12.94 -25.51 -11.13
N ILE A 109 12.77 -26.35 -12.16
CA ILE A 109 12.11 -27.65 -12.06
C ILE A 109 12.89 -28.59 -11.13
N GLN A 110 14.23 -28.65 -11.27
CA GLN A 110 15.06 -29.49 -10.40
C GLN A 110 15.00 -29.05 -8.94
N LEU A 111 15.10 -27.73 -8.68
CA LEU A 111 15.02 -27.17 -7.32
C LEU A 111 13.65 -27.45 -6.69
N ALA A 112 12.57 -27.25 -7.46
CA ALA A 112 11.21 -27.53 -7.00
C ALA A 112 11.02 -29.00 -6.65
N TRP A 113 11.46 -29.90 -7.54
CA TRP A 113 11.37 -31.34 -7.31
C TRP A 113 12.21 -31.80 -6.11
N ASP A 114 13.41 -31.26 -5.94
CA ASP A 114 14.30 -31.57 -4.83
C ASP A 114 13.70 -31.14 -3.49
N LEU A 115 13.12 -29.93 -3.41
CA LEU A 115 12.43 -29.48 -2.21
C LEU A 115 11.29 -30.44 -1.85
N LEU A 116 10.40 -30.74 -2.81
CA LEU A 116 9.23 -31.58 -2.57
C LEU A 116 9.61 -33.01 -2.16
N THR A 117 10.57 -33.62 -2.83
CA THR A 117 10.87 -35.05 -2.65
C THR A 117 11.97 -35.35 -1.64
N LYS A 118 12.91 -34.42 -1.43
CA LYS A 118 14.06 -34.62 -0.51
C LYS A 118 13.89 -33.88 0.82
N VAL A 119 13.32 -32.67 0.81
CA VAL A 119 13.15 -31.85 2.03
C VAL A 119 11.81 -32.14 2.70
N TYR A 120 10.72 -32.08 1.94
CA TYR A 120 9.38 -32.42 2.44
C TYR A 120 9.08 -33.92 2.42
N GLU A 121 9.90 -34.72 1.72
CA GLU A 121 9.75 -36.17 1.60
C GLU A 121 8.35 -36.58 1.11
N LEU A 122 7.81 -35.83 0.14
CA LEU A 122 6.59 -36.19 -0.55
C LEU A 122 6.84 -37.43 -1.43
N PRO A 123 5.93 -38.42 -1.43
CA PRO A 123 6.01 -39.55 -2.35
C PRO A 123 5.94 -39.07 -3.81
N PRO A 124 6.96 -39.33 -4.65
CA PRO A 124 6.98 -38.87 -6.04
C PRO A 124 5.79 -39.39 -6.88
N ASP A 125 5.29 -40.58 -6.55
CA ASP A 125 4.14 -41.24 -7.18
C ASP A 125 2.78 -40.61 -6.80
N ARG A 126 2.79 -39.60 -5.92
CA ARG A 126 1.61 -38.78 -5.59
C ARG A 126 1.64 -37.41 -6.27
N LEU A 127 2.71 -37.10 -7.01
CA LEU A 127 2.84 -35.85 -7.74
C LEU A 127 2.43 -36.04 -9.21
N ALA A 128 1.80 -35.02 -9.75
CA ALA A 128 1.50 -34.87 -11.17
C ALA A 128 1.80 -33.43 -11.60
N VAL A 129 1.93 -33.21 -12.90
CA VAL A 129 2.39 -31.95 -13.46
C VAL A 129 1.48 -31.50 -14.60
N THR A 130 1.24 -30.20 -14.71
CA THR A 130 0.69 -29.58 -15.92
C THR A 130 1.76 -28.68 -16.55
N ILE A 131 1.73 -28.56 -17.88
CA ILE A 131 2.63 -27.69 -18.65
C ILE A 131 1.85 -26.97 -19.76
N TYR A 132 2.36 -25.82 -20.18
CA TYR A 132 1.83 -25.14 -21.35
C TYR A 132 1.92 -26.02 -22.59
N GLU A 133 0.83 -26.13 -23.34
CA GLU A 133 0.72 -27.06 -24.48
C GLU A 133 1.85 -26.90 -25.52
N LYS A 134 2.43 -25.70 -25.65
CA LYS A 134 3.52 -25.36 -26.58
C LYS A 134 4.91 -25.39 -25.95
N ASP A 135 5.05 -25.78 -24.68
CA ASP A 135 6.33 -25.79 -23.97
C ASP A 135 6.98 -27.20 -23.94
N ASP A 136 7.54 -27.60 -25.08
CA ASP A 136 8.25 -28.88 -25.22
C ASP A 136 9.51 -28.97 -24.36
N GLU A 137 10.15 -27.84 -24.06
CA GLU A 137 11.35 -27.79 -23.23
C GLU A 137 11.05 -28.25 -21.79
N SER A 138 10.00 -27.71 -21.18
CA SER A 138 9.57 -28.13 -19.84
C SER A 138 9.15 -29.60 -19.81
N TYR A 139 8.46 -30.08 -20.86
CA TYR A 139 8.12 -31.51 -21.00
C TYR A 139 9.37 -32.40 -20.99
N ASP A 140 10.37 -32.05 -21.79
CA ASP A 140 11.60 -32.83 -21.91
C ASP A 140 12.40 -32.85 -20.61
N ILE A 141 12.44 -31.74 -19.86
CA ILE A 141 13.08 -31.68 -18.54
C ILE A 141 12.36 -32.62 -17.56
N TRP A 142 11.04 -32.53 -17.47
CA TRP A 142 10.23 -33.38 -16.58
C TRP A 142 10.41 -34.87 -16.87
N VAL A 143 10.38 -35.27 -18.14
CA VAL A 143 10.49 -36.69 -18.53
C VAL A 143 11.93 -37.20 -18.47
N ASN A 144 12.89 -36.46 -19.02
CA ASN A 144 14.25 -36.96 -19.26
C ASN A 144 15.22 -36.63 -18.12
N GLU A 145 15.08 -35.48 -17.46
CA GLU A 145 15.98 -35.06 -16.38
C GLU A 145 15.43 -35.46 -15.00
N ILE A 146 14.15 -35.17 -14.74
CA ILE A 146 13.50 -35.53 -13.46
C ILE A 146 13.06 -36.99 -13.43
N GLY A 147 12.59 -37.52 -14.57
CA GLY A 147 12.14 -38.91 -14.67
C GLY A 147 10.69 -39.13 -14.26
N ILE A 148 9.82 -38.11 -14.37
CA ILE A 148 8.38 -38.29 -14.13
C ILE A 148 7.73 -39.03 -15.30
N SER A 149 6.77 -39.89 -14.97
CA SER A 149 6.04 -40.66 -15.97
C SER A 149 5.21 -39.74 -16.88
N PRO A 150 5.25 -39.89 -18.22
CA PRO A 150 4.42 -39.10 -19.14
C PRO A 150 2.91 -39.17 -18.83
N GLN A 151 2.43 -40.27 -18.24
CA GLN A 151 1.03 -40.44 -17.79
C GLN A 151 0.63 -39.48 -16.65
N ARG A 152 1.59 -38.73 -16.10
CA ARG A 152 1.39 -37.76 -15.02
C ARG A 152 1.67 -36.32 -15.46
N ILE A 153 1.82 -36.09 -16.77
CA ILE A 153 2.05 -34.76 -17.34
C ILE A 153 0.89 -34.44 -18.28
N ALA A 154 0.04 -33.49 -17.90
CA ALA A 154 -1.00 -32.95 -18.77
C ALA A 154 -0.49 -31.68 -19.49
N ARG A 155 -0.93 -31.49 -20.73
CA ARG A 155 -0.64 -30.29 -21.54
C ARG A 155 -1.90 -29.45 -21.64
N LEU A 156 -1.89 -28.26 -21.05
CA LEU A 156 -3.07 -27.39 -21.00
C LEU A 156 -2.87 -26.08 -21.77
N GLY A 157 -3.99 -25.42 -22.04
CA GLY A 157 -4.04 -24.18 -22.81
C GLY A 157 -3.53 -22.96 -22.04
N PRO A 158 -3.59 -21.76 -22.65
CA PRO A 158 -3.09 -20.53 -22.04
C PRO A 158 -3.87 -20.11 -20.79
N ASP A 159 -5.15 -20.47 -20.67
CA ASP A 159 -5.96 -20.14 -19.49
C ASP A 159 -5.46 -20.82 -18.21
N ASP A 160 -4.81 -21.99 -18.34
CA ASP A 160 -4.28 -22.78 -17.23
C ASP A 160 -2.76 -22.60 -17.09
N ASN A 161 -2.02 -22.76 -18.18
CA ASN A 161 -0.55 -22.84 -18.15
C ASN A 161 0.19 -21.66 -18.81
N PHE A 162 -0.43 -20.48 -18.90
CA PHE A 162 0.27 -19.25 -19.25
C PHE A 162 -0.02 -18.17 -18.22
N TRP A 163 1.01 -17.67 -17.55
CA TRP A 163 0.84 -16.72 -16.46
C TRP A 163 1.14 -15.29 -16.91
N GLN A 164 0.33 -14.35 -16.42
CA GLN A 164 0.52 -12.91 -16.60
C GLN A 164 0.16 -12.17 -15.31
N MET A 165 0.87 -11.09 -15.01
CA MET A 165 0.68 -10.33 -13.78
C MET A 165 -0.67 -9.58 -13.72
N ALA A 166 -1.06 -8.96 -14.83
CA ALA A 166 -2.27 -8.16 -15.00
C ALA A 166 -2.66 -8.15 -16.49
N GLU A 167 -3.46 -7.16 -16.95
CA GLU A 167 -3.74 -6.96 -18.38
C GLU A 167 -2.47 -6.65 -19.19
N THR A 168 -1.47 -6.04 -18.54
CA THR A 168 -0.13 -5.75 -19.10
C THR A 168 0.97 -6.08 -18.08
N GLY A 169 2.20 -6.30 -18.54
CA GLY A 169 3.37 -6.53 -17.69
C GLY A 169 4.09 -7.85 -17.97
N PRO A 170 5.05 -8.23 -17.11
CA PRO A 170 5.79 -9.48 -17.24
C PRO A 170 4.89 -10.73 -17.30
N CYS A 171 5.18 -11.63 -18.23
CA CYS A 171 4.43 -12.87 -18.47
C CYS A 171 5.29 -13.99 -19.07
N GLY A 172 4.74 -15.21 -19.09
CA GLY A 172 5.39 -16.38 -19.68
C GLY A 172 4.62 -17.69 -19.50
N PRO A 173 5.03 -18.77 -20.20
CA PRO A 173 4.50 -20.10 -19.96
C PRO A 173 4.85 -20.56 -18.55
N ASN A 174 4.04 -21.45 -17.99
CA ASN A 174 4.29 -22.02 -16.68
C ASN A 174 4.18 -23.56 -16.69
N SER A 175 4.64 -24.15 -15.59
CA SER A 175 4.40 -25.55 -15.25
C SER A 175 3.93 -25.63 -13.80
N GLU A 176 2.87 -26.37 -13.53
CA GLU A 176 2.32 -26.50 -12.18
C GLU A 176 2.51 -27.91 -11.65
N ILE A 177 2.77 -28.02 -10.35
CA ILE A 177 2.91 -29.28 -9.63
C ILE A 177 1.67 -29.49 -8.76
N HIS A 178 1.10 -30.68 -8.87
CA HIS A 178 -0.17 -31.06 -8.28
C HIS A 178 -0.01 -32.25 -7.32
N TRP A 179 -0.72 -32.20 -6.19
CA TRP A 179 -0.83 -33.30 -5.24
C TRP A 179 -2.08 -34.13 -5.53
N ASP A 180 -1.91 -35.44 -5.75
CA ASP A 180 -3.02 -36.39 -5.93
C ASP A 180 -3.67 -36.66 -4.58
N ARG A 181 -4.91 -36.21 -4.36
CA ARG A 181 -5.67 -36.53 -3.14
C ARG A 181 -6.40 -37.87 -3.23
N HIS A 182 -6.62 -38.37 -4.44
CA HIS A 182 -7.40 -39.57 -4.70
C HIS A 182 -6.64 -40.59 -5.56
N PRO A 183 -5.47 -41.09 -5.08
CA PRO A 183 -4.66 -42.06 -5.82
C PRO A 183 -5.41 -43.38 -6.09
N GLU A 184 -6.46 -43.69 -5.31
CA GLU A 184 -7.32 -44.84 -5.52
C GLU A 184 -8.08 -44.82 -6.86
N ARG A 185 -8.19 -43.66 -7.51
CA ARG A 185 -8.80 -43.52 -8.84
C ARG A 185 -7.93 -44.09 -9.97
N GLY A 186 -6.66 -44.40 -9.69
CA GLY A 186 -5.74 -45.07 -10.62
C GLY A 186 -5.04 -44.11 -11.60
N GLU A 187 -4.04 -44.64 -12.32
CA GLU A 187 -3.15 -43.83 -13.18
C GLU A 187 -3.80 -43.39 -14.50
N ASP A 188 -4.66 -44.23 -15.09
CA ASP A 188 -5.35 -43.93 -16.36
C ASP A 188 -6.26 -42.69 -16.27
N ASP A 189 -6.66 -42.33 -15.04
CA ASP A 189 -7.57 -41.22 -14.75
C ASP A 189 -6.81 -39.94 -14.32
N ILE A 190 -5.47 -39.93 -14.35
CA ILE A 190 -4.68 -38.76 -13.92
C ILE A 190 -4.85 -37.59 -14.90
N ILE A 191 -4.56 -37.81 -16.19
CA ILE A 191 -4.64 -36.75 -17.21
C ILE A 191 -6.06 -36.22 -17.38
N PRO A 192 -7.10 -37.06 -17.55
CA PRO A 192 -8.48 -36.58 -17.67
C PRO A 192 -8.93 -35.73 -16.47
N SER A 193 -8.46 -36.06 -15.27
CA SER A 193 -8.81 -35.35 -14.05
C SER A 193 -8.06 -34.01 -13.91
N LEU A 194 -6.81 -33.94 -14.35
CA LEU A 194 -6.07 -32.66 -14.46
C LEU A 194 -6.70 -31.72 -15.49
N GLU A 195 -7.09 -32.23 -16.65
CA GLU A 195 -7.76 -31.45 -17.71
C GLU A 195 -9.16 -30.95 -17.30
N ALA A 196 -9.85 -31.71 -16.42
CA ALA A 196 -11.20 -31.37 -15.99
C ALA A 196 -11.27 -30.54 -14.68
N ASP A 197 -10.16 -30.38 -13.95
CA ASP A 197 -10.08 -29.88 -12.56
C ASP A 197 -11.23 -30.41 -11.68
N ASP A 198 -11.43 -31.74 -11.69
CA ASP A 198 -12.58 -32.36 -11.03
C ASP A 198 -12.43 -32.54 -9.50
N GLY A 199 -11.40 -31.93 -8.92
CA GLY A 199 -11.10 -31.98 -7.49
C GLY A 199 -10.19 -33.12 -7.04
N ARG A 200 -9.76 -34.05 -7.92
CA ARG A 200 -8.74 -35.05 -7.55
C ARG A 200 -7.43 -34.42 -7.10
N PHE A 201 -6.98 -33.45 -7.88
CA PHE A 201 -5.69 -32.81 -7.73
C PHE A 201 -5.80 -31.49 -6.99
N MET A 202 -4.75 -31.16 -6.25
CA MET A 202 -4.58 -29.85 -5.66
C MET A 202 -3.25 -29.28 -6.15
N GLU A 203 -3.31 -28.20 -6.92
CA GLU A 203 -2.14 -27.41 -7.30
C GLU A 203 -1.45 -26.90 -6.03
N ILE A 204 -0.18 -27.26 -5.86
CA ILE A 204 0.64 -26.85 -4.70
C ILE A 204 1.72 -25.85 -5.09
N TRP A 205 2.15 -25.82 -6.35
CA TRP A 205 3.23 -24.95 -6.80
C TRP A 205 3.12 -24.62 -8.29
N ASN A 206 3.11 -23.35 -8.63
CA ASN A 206 3.23 -22.86 -10.00
C ASN A 206 4.67 -22.35 -10.27
N LEU A 207 5.29 -22.83 -11.35
CA LEU A 207 6.62 -22.44 -11.84
C LEU A 207 6.46 -21.63 -13.13
N VAL A 208 6.53 -20.31 -13.04
CA VAL A 208 6.38 -19.39 -14.17
C VAL A 208 7.75 -19.06 -14.78
N PHE A 209 7.84 -19.24 -16.09
CA PHE A 209 9.04 -19.01 -16.87
C PHE A 209 8.94 -17.67 -17.60
N MET A 210 9.17 -16.60 -16.86
CA MET A 210 9.06 -15.22 -17.32
C MET A 210 10.03 -14.95 -18.46
N GLN A 211 9.50 -14.55 -19.61
CA GLN A 211 10.31 -14.29 -20.80
C GLN A 211 9.77 -13.17 -21.69
N TYR A 212 8.56 -12.68 -21.41
CA TYR A 212 7.92 -11.60 -22.15
C TYR A 212 7.41 -10.49 -21.22
N ASN A 213 7.26 -9.30 -21.77
CA ASN A 213 6.52 -8.18 -21.22
C ASN A 213 5.37 -7.85 -22.17
N ARG A 214 4.13 -8.06 -21.72
CA ARG A 214 2.94 -7.74 -22.48
C ARG A 214 2.67 -6.24 -22.43
N THR A 215 2.65 -5.61 -23.61
CA THR A 215 2.51 -4.15 -23.72
C THR A 215 1.06 -3.67 -23.82
N GLN A 216 0.12 -4.55 -24.20
CA GLN A 216 -1.32 -4.26 -24.32
C GLN A 216 -2.13 -5.50 -23.95
N ASP A 217 -3.40 -5.30 -23.59
CA ASP A 217 -4.30 -6.42 -23.29
C ASP A 217 -4.44 -7.39 -24.47
N ASP A 218 -4.39 -8.68 -24.17
CA ASP A 218 -4.40 -9.78 -25.15
C ASP A 218 -5.30 -10.91 -24.65
N PRO A 219 -6.63 -10.70 -24.60
CA PRO A 219 -7.56 -11.68 -24.06
C PRO A 219 -7.61 -12.97 -24.88
N GLU A 220 -7.24 -12.92 -26.17
CA GLU A 220 -7.15 -14.08 -27.06
C GLU A 220 -5.80 -14.82 -26.95
N HIS A 221 -4.87 -14.36 -26.11
CA HIS A 221 -3.53 -14.92 -25.90
C HIS A 221 -2.79 -15.19 -27.22
N THR A 222 -2.86 -14.23 -28.14
CA THR A 222 -2.21 -14.30 -29.46
C THR A 222 -0.69 -14.17 -29.39
N GLY A 223 -0.18 -13.54 -28.33
CA GLY A 223 1.22 -13.17 -28.15
C GLY A 223 1.67 -11.99 -29.02
N GLN A 224 0.74 -11.30 -29.69
CA GLN A 224 1.08 -10.18 -30.59
C GLN A 224 1.73 -8.99 -29.87
N TYR A 225 1.39 -8.80 -28.58
CA TYR A 225 1.85 -7.68 -27.76
C TYR A 225 2.96 -8.07 -26.77
N ASP A 226 3.47 -9.29 -26.89
CA ASP A 226 4.47 -9.86 -25.99
C ASP A 226 5.89 -9.54 -26.51
N GLU A 227 6.54 -8.56 -25.87
CA GLU A 227 7.92 -8.19 -26.18
C GLU A 227 8.91 -8.98 -25.30
N PRO A 228 10.06 -9.44 -25.80
CA PRO A 228 11.04 -10.15 -24.98
C PRO A 228 11.53 -9.30 -23.78
N LEU A 229 11.63 -9.93 -22.60
CA LEU A 229 12.26 -9.31 -21.44
C LEU A 229 13.78 -9.12 -21.67
N PRO A 230 14.44 -8.16 -20.98
CA PRO A 230 15.89 -7.96 -21.08
C PRO A 230 16.70 -9.21 -20.72
N ALA A 231 16.16 -10.03 -19.80
CA ALA A 231 16.65 -11.35 -19.45
C ALA A 231 15.45 -12.25 -19.12
N THR A 232 15.58 -13.56 -19.34
CA THR A 232 14.59 -14.52 -18.83
C THR A 232 14.66 -14.60 -17.31
N GLY A 233 13.55 -14.97 -16.68
CA GLY A 233 13.44 -15.05 -15.24
C GLY A 233 12.57 -16.21 -14.79
N VAL A 234 12.69 -16.56 -13.52
CA VAL A 234 11.82 -17.54 -12.87
C VAL A 234 11.05 -16.80 -11.80
N ASP A 235 9.74 -16.99 -11.82
CA ASP A 235 8.82 -16.61 -10.75
C ASP A 235 8.12 -17.89 -10.30
N THR A 236 8.13 -18.20 -9.01
CA THR A 236 7.37 -19.34 -8.50
C THR A 236 6.42 -18.91 -7.41
N GLY A 237 5.28 -19.59 -7.36
CA GLY A 237 4.27 -19.41 -6.33
C GLY A 237 3.81 -20.75 -5.78
N MET A 238 4.31 -21.12 -4.61
CA MET A 238 3.79 -22.23 -3.82
C MET A 238 2.72 -21.70 -2.85
N GLY A 239 1.51 -22.25 -2.93
CA GLY A 239 0.44 -21.93 -2.00
C GLY A 239 0.74 -22.48 -0.61
N PHE A 240 1.16 -21.63 0.32
CA PHE A 240 1.63 -22.06 1.64
C PHE A 240 0.58 -22.87 2.39
N GLU A 241 -0.64 -22.37 2.49
CA GLU A 241 -1.75 -23.05 3.16
C GLU A 241 -2.04 -24.43 2.56
N ARG A 242 -1.90 -24.57 1.23
CA ARG A 242 -2.10 -25.85 0.54
C ARG A 242 -0.96 -26.82 0.86
N MET A 243 0.27 -26.34 0.87
CA MET A 243 1.44 -27.17 1.23
C MET A 243 1.34 -27.64 2.68
N VAL A 244 0.92 -26.77 3.61
CA VAL A 244 0.71 -27.14 5.02
C VAL A 244 -0.38 -28.21 5.16
N THR A 245 -1.46 -28.11 4.39
CA THR A 245 -2.52 -29.14 4.32
C THR A 245 -1.96 -30.50 3.91
N VAL A 246 -1.11 -30.54 2.87
CA VAL A 246 -0.43 -31.77 2.44
C VAL A 246 0.45 -32.31 3.56
N MET A 247 1.31 -31.48 4.17
CA MET A 247 2.27 -31.92 5.20
C MET A 247 1.61 -32.41 6.48
N GLN A 248 0.43 -31.89 6.84
CA GLN A 248 -0.32 -32.32 8.02
C GLN A 248 -1.26 -33.50 7.74
N GLY A 249 -1.57 -33.75 6.46
CA GLY A 249 -2.44 -34.83 6.02
C GLY A 249 -3.91 -34.58 6.40
N VAL A 250 -4.36 -33.34 6.25
CA VAL A 250 -5.75 -32.90 6.49
C VAL A 250 -6.44 -32.56 5.16
N GLU A 251 -7.77 -32.45 5.15
CA GLU A 251 -8.54 -32.32 3.89
C GLU A 251 -8.79 -30.86 3.51
N ALA A 252 -8.82 -29.96 4.49
CA ALA A 252 -9.06 -28.54 4.30
C ALA A 252 -7.93 -27.68 4.87
N ASN A 253 -7.66 -26.55 4.22
CA ASN A 253 -6.70 -25.57 4.71
C ASN A 253 -7.05 -25.10 6.14
N TYR A 254 -8.34 -25.02 6.45
CA TYR A 254 -8.86 -24.61 7.76
C TYR A 254 -8.61 -25.61 8.90
N GLU A 255 -8.24 -26.85 8.59
CA GLU A 255 -7.92 -27.89 9.58
C GLU A 255 -6.44 -27.89 9.98
N THR A 256 -5.65 -27.01 9.37
CA THR A 256 -4.23 -26.87 9.68
C THR A 256 -3.99 -26.06 10.94
N ASP A 257 -2.78 -26.18 11.49
CA ASP A 257 -2.30 -25.36 12.61
C ASP A 257 -2.26 -23.84 12.31
N LEU A 258 -2.50 -23.40 11.06
CA LEU A 258 -2.67 -21.98 10.70
C LEU A 258 -4.02 -21.41 11.10
N PHE A 259 -5.07 -22.23 11.07
CA PHE A 259 -6.45 -21.78 11.25
C PHE A 259 -7.08 -22.33 12.52
N MET A 260 -6.78 -23.57 12.89
CA MET A 260 -7.42 -24.23 14.03
C MET A 260 -7.31 -23.42 15.33
N PRO A 261 -6.16 -22.82 15.71
CA PRO A 261 -6.10 -21.98 16.91
C PRO A 261 -7.03 -20.75 16.88
N ILE A 262 -7.30 -20.21 15.69
CA ILE A 262 -8.20 -19.07 15.51
C ILE A 262 -9.66 -19.53 15.56
N ILE A 263 -9.97 -20.67 14.93
CA ILE A 263 -11.29 -21.31 14.97
C ILE A 263 -11.66 -21.73 16.40
N GLU A 264 -10.73 -22.35 17.11
CA GLU A 264 -10.86 -22.74 18.52
C GLU A 264 -11.12 -21.52 19.39
N ARG A 265 -10.45 -20.39 19.15
CA ARG A 265 -10.74 -19.14 19.87
C ARG A 265 -12.18 -18.67 19.67
N VAL A 266 -12.72 -18.75 18.45
CA VAL A 266 -14.14 -18.43 18.21
C VAL A 266 -15.04 -19.42 18.97
N GLN A 267 -14.70 -20.71 18.95
CA GLN A 267 -15.44 -21.76 19.62
C GLN A 267 -15.48 -21.56 21.14
N GLU A 268 -14.33 -21.27 21.76
CA GLU A 268 -14.20 -20.92 23.18
C GLU A 268 -15.12 -19.75 23.56
N LEU A 269 -15.15 -18.70 22.74
CA LEU A 269 -15.96 -17.51 22.99
C LEU A 269 -17.47 -17.78 22.83
N THR A 270 -17.87 -18.68 21.92
CA THR A 270 -19.27 -19.11 21.77
C THR A 270 -19.71 -20.11 22.85
N GLY A 271 -18.77 -20.87 23.42
CA GLY A 271 -19.08 -22.02 24.28
C GLY A 271 -19.63 -23.25 23.54
N HIS A 272 -19.54 -23.29 22.20
CA HIS A 272 -20.02 -24.41 21.39
C HIS A 272 -19.12 -25.65 21.53
N THR A 273 -19.75 -26.83 21.49
CA THR A 273 -19.09 -28.12 21.35
C THR A 273 -18.54 -28.33 19.94
N ASP A 274 -17.66 -29.32 19.74
CA ASP A 274 -17.15 -29.66 18.40
C ASP A 274 -18.28 -30.00 17.43
N ALA A 275 -19.31 -30.70 17.89
CA ALA A 275 -20.47 -31.06 17.06
C ALA A 275 -21.28 -29.83 16.61
N GLU A 276 -21.40 -28.82 17.47
CA GLU A 276 -22.07 -27.55 17.13
C GLU A 276 -21.21 -26.72 16.17
N ARG A 277 -19.89 -26.66 16.39
CA ARG A 277 -18.96 -26.02 15.45
C ARG A 277 -19.03 -26.67 14.07
N ASP A 278 -18.98 -28.00 14.00
CA ASP A 278 -18.93 -28.74 12.73
C ASP A 278 -20.27 -28.61 11.96
N ALA A 279 -21.39 -28.51 12.67
CA ALA A 279 -22.69 -28.23 12.06
C ALA A 279 -22.77 -26.84 11.40
N ASP A 280 -22.03 -25.86 11.95
CA ASP A 280 -22.00 -24.46 11.49
C ASP A 280 -20.57 -24.01 11.09
N ILE A 281 -19.80 -24.87 10.43
CA ILE A 281 -18.36 -24.66 10.20
C ILE A 281 -18.05 -23.43 9.33
N VAL A 282 -18.95 -23.04 8.43
CA VAL A 282 -18.77 -21.91 7.50
C VAL A 282 -18.53 -20.60 8.26
N PRO A 283 -19.39 -20.17 9.21
CA PRO A 283 -19.13 -19.03 10.08
C PRO A 283 -17.73 -19.02 10.72
N TYR A 284 -17.28 -20.14 11.28
CA TYR A 284 -15.96 -20.24 11.92
C TYR A 284 -14.82 -19.97 10.93
N ARG A 285 -14.90 -20.58 9.74
CA ARG A 285 -13.91 -20.42 8.67
C ARG A 285 -13.87 -18.97 8.15
N VAL A 286 -15.03 -18.36 7.93
CA VAL A 286 -15.11 -16.95 7.48
C VAL A 286 -14.51 -16.01 8.51
N ILE A 287 -14.87 -16.17 9.79
CA ILE A 287 -14.32 -15.33 10.87
C ILE A 287 -12.80 -15.49 10.95
N ALA A 288 -12.29 -16.72 10.91
CA ALA A 288 -10.86 -16.98 11.00
C ALA A 288 -10.07 -16.35 9.82
N ASP A 289 -10.53 -16.56 8.58
CA ASP A 289 -9.92 -15.97 7.38
C ASP A 289 -9.96 -14.43 7.40
N HIS A 290 -11.16 -13.86 7.62
CA HIS A 290 -11.34 -12.42 7.56
C HIS A 290 -10.60 -11.69 8.69
N MET A 291 -10.43 -12.33 9.86
CA MET A 291 -9.61 -11.75 10.91
C MET A 291 -8.11 -11.85 10.63
N ARG A 292 -7.64 -12.87 9.91
CA ARG A 292 -6.27 -12.85 9.35
C ARG A 292 -6.12 -11.67 8.40
N ALA A 293 -7.01 -11.56 7.40
CA ALA A 293 -6.98 -10.48 6.42
C ALA A 293 -7.02 -9.08 7.05
N ALA A 294 -7.96 -8.84 7.97
CA ALA A 294 -8.09 -7.56 8.65
C ALA A 294 -6.84 -7.22 9.50
N SER A 295 -6.27 -8.21 10.19
CA SER A 295 -5.08 -7.99 11.02
C SER A 295 -3.89 -7.53 10.18
N PHE A 296 -3.64 -8.21 9.06
CA PHE A 296 -2.55 -7.84 8.15
C PHE A 296 -2.80 -6.52 7.42
N LEU A 297 -4.03 -6.24 7.00
CA LEU A 297 -4.39 -4.95 6.42
C LEU A 297 -4.13 -3.80 7.40
N ILE A 298 -4.54 -3.95 8.66
CA ILE A 298 -4.36 -2.90 9.68
C ILE A 298 -2.90 -2.80 10.11
N ALA A 299 -2.16 -3.91 10.17
CA ALA A 299 -0.71 -3.91 10.38
C ALA A 299 0.01 -3.15 9.25
N ASP A 300 -0.38 -3.42 8.00
CA ASP A 300 0.01 -2.68 6.79
C ASP A 300 -0.78 -1.37 6.65
N GLY A 301 -1.26 -0.81 7.77
CA GLY A 301 -1.80 0.54 7.93
C GLY A 301 -3.10 0.87 7.20
N VAL A 302 -3.77 -0.06 6.53
CA VAL A 302 -5.12 0.14 5.99
C VAL A 302 -6.13 0.30 7.12
N ARG A 303 -7.13 1.17 6.96
CA ARG A 303 -8.21 1.34 7.96
C ARG A 303 -9.59 1.17 7.33
N PRO A 304 -10.62 0.79 8.11
CA PRO A 304 -11.98 0.65 7.59
C PRO A 304 -12.55 1.97 7.02
N GLY A 305 -12.79 2.03 5.72
CA GLY A 305 -13.23 3.23 4.99
C GLY A 305 -14.23 2.93 3.87
N ALA A 306 -14.61 3.93 3.09
CA ALA A 306 -15.73 3.83 2.15
C ALA A 306 -15.34 3.31 0.76
N THR A 307 -14.08 3.47 0.35
CA THR A 307 -13.64 3.20 -1.03
C THR A 307 -12.30 2.46 -1.07
N GLY A 308 -12.01 1.78 -2.19
CA GLY A 308 -10.70 1.17 -2.44
C GLY A 308 -10.28 0.15 -1.38
N ARG A 309 -9.01 0.24 -0.94
CA ARG A 309 -8.41 -0.69 0.04
C ARG A 309 -9.11 -0.61 1.40
N ASP A 310 -9.50 0.59 1.79
CA ASP A 310 -10.18 0.85 3.05
C ASP A 310 -11.58 0.22 3.08
N TYR A 311 -12.28 0.20 1.94
CA TYR A 311 -13.55 -0.52 1.79
C TYR A 311 -13.38 -2.02 2.03
N VAL A 312 -12.34 -2.63 1.45
CA VAL A 312 -12.08 -4.05 1.63
C VAL A 312 -11.81 -4.38 3.11
N CYS A 313 -10.97 -3.60 3.78
CA CYS A 313 -10.71 -3.76 5.21
C CYS A 313 -12.01 -3.67 6.04
N ARG A 314 -12.85 -2.68 5.74
CA ARG A 314 -14.18 -2.54 6.34
C ARG A 314 -15.05 -3.77 6.07
N MET A 315 -15.11 -4.22 4.81
CA MET A 315 -15.99 -5.29 4.35
C MET A 315 -15.67 -6.62 5.05
N VAL A 316 -14.40 -7.02 5.12
CA VAL A 316 -14.02 -8.29 5.77
C VAL A 316 -14.34 -8.30 7.27
N ILE A 317 -14.12 -7.17 7.96
CA ILE A 317 -14.51 -7.02 9.38
C ILE A 317 -16.02 -7.15 9.53
N ARG A 318 -16.81 -6.41 8.73
CA ARG A 318 -18.28 -6.43 8.81
C ARG A 318 -18.86 -7.81 8.50
N ARG A 319 -18.30 -8.51 7.52
CA ARG A 319 -18.73 -9.86 7.16
C ARG A 319 -18.41 -10.85 8.30
N ALA A 320 -17.27 -10.71 8.98
CA ALA A 320 -16.97 -11.47 10.20
C ALA A 320 -17.98 -11.17 11.33
N VAL A 321 -18.37 -9.91 11.55
CA VAL A 321 -19.42 -9.55 12.54
C VAL A 321 -20.76 -10.22 12.21
N ARG A 322 -21.16 -10.24 10.94
CA ARG A 322 -22.40 -10.90 10.50
C ARG A 322 -22.39 -12.40 10.81
N PHE A 323 -21.31 -13.10 10.47
CA PHE A 323 -21.19 -14.52 10.78
C PHE A 323 -21.07 -14.79 12.28
N GLY A 324 -20.44 -13.88 13.05
CA GLY A 324 -20.46 -13.94 14.50
C GLY A 324 -21.87 -13.81 15.10
N THR A 325 -22.69 -12.94 14.53
CA THR A 325 -24.10 -12.79 14.94
C THR A 325 -24.90 -14.06 14.66
N LYS A 326 -24.62 -14.74 13.54
CA LYS A 326 -25.21 -16.07 13.24
C LYS A 326 -24.82 -17.13 14.26
N LEU A 327 -23.61 -17.05 14.83
CA LEU A 327 -23.15 -17.90 15.93
C LEU A 327 -23.67 -17.48 17.32
N GLY A 328 -24.43 -16.39 17.41
CA GLY A 328 -25.03 -15.92 18.67
C GLY A 328 -24.23 -14.86 19.43
N PHE A 329 -23.19 -14.26 18.84
CA PHE A 329 -22.49 -13.14 19.49
C PHE A 329 -23.35 -11.87 19.52
N GLU A 330 -23.65 -11.38 20.73
CA GLU A 330 -24.35 -10.11 20.95
C GLU A 330 -23.41 -8.93 21.25
N GLU A 331 -22.22 -9.23 21.78
CA GLU A 331 -21.19 -8.24 22.18
C GLU A 331 -19.95 -8.29 21.26
N PRO A 332 -19.10 -7.24 21.25
CA PRO A 332 -17.85 -7.25 20.49
C PRO A 332 -16.92 -8.41 20.85
N PHE A 333 -16.45 -9.16 19.87
CA PHE A 333 -15.61 -10.36 20.07
C PHE A 333 -14.38 -10.43 19.16
N LEU A 334 -14.35 -9.66 18.06
CA LEU A 334 -13.32 -9.81 17.02
C LEU A 334 -11.92 -9.43 17.51
N ALA A 335 -11.79 -8.58 18.53
CA ALA A 335 -10.49 -8.29 19.16
C ALA A 335 -9.84 -9.53 19.78
N ASN A 336 -10.64 -10.42 20.39
CA ASN A 336 -10.14 -11.65 21.00
C ASN A 336 -9.77 -12.70 19.94
N VAL A 337 -10.43 -12.67 18.78
CA VAL A 337 -10.07 -13.50 17.62
C VAL A 337 -8.76 -12.99 17.00
N THR A 338 -8.62 -11.67 16.89
CA THR A 338 -7.38 -11.01 16.43
C THR A 338 -6.19 -11.39 17.30
N ASP A 339 -6.35 -11.50 18.61
CA ASP A 339 -5.29 -11.98 19.50
C ASP A 339 -4.75 -13.35 19.07
N ALA A 340 -5.64 -14.29 18.70
CA ALA A 340 -5.22 -15.61 18.23
C ALA A 340 -4.47 -15.54 16.89
N VAL A 341 -4.85 -14.60 16.00
CA VAL A 341 -4.09 -14.32 14.76
C VAL A 341 -2.69 -13.81 15.08
N VAL A 342 -2.58 -12.82 15.98
CA VAL A 342 -1.30 -12.24 16.40
C VAL A 342 -0.42 -13.30 17.06
N ASP A 343 -0.98 -14.09 17.96
CA ASP A 343 -0.25 -15.15 18.66
C ASP A 343 0.23 -16.24 17.68
N LYS A 344 -0.55 -16.53 16.61
CA LYS A 344 -0.17 -17.54 15.61
C LYS A 344 0.84 -17.06 14.57
N MET A 345 0.74 -15.79 14.14
CA MET A 345 1.46 -15.28 12.97
C MET A 345 2.51 -14.21 13.30
N GLY A 346 2.49 -13.64 14.51
CA GLY A 346 3.34 -12.50 14.89
C GLY A 346 4.84 -12.79 14.95
N GLU A 347 5.25 -14.05 15.12
CA GLU A 347 6.68 -14.43 15.06
C GLU A 347 7.25 -14.30 13.64
N ALA A 348 6.50 -14.78 12.64
CA ALA A 348 6.89 -14.65 11.23
C ALA A 348 6.69 -13.23 10.69
N TYR A 349 5.77 -12.47 11.31
CA TYR A 349 5.38 -11.11 10.91
C TYR A 349 5.36 -10.18 12.12
N PRO A 350 6.54 -9.69 12.57
CA PRO A 350 6.65 -8.83 13.76
C PRO A 350 5.78 -7.57 13.70
N GLU A 351 5.51 -7.04 12.50
CA GLU A 351 4.67 -5.86 12.32
C GLU A 351 3.23 -6.06 12.83
N VAL A 352 2.72 -7.29 12.81
CA VAL A 352 1.39 -7.65 13.34
C VAL A 352 1.43 -7.68 14.87
N LEU A 353 2.53 -8.16 15.45
CA LEU A 353 2.75 -8.20 16.89
C LEU A 353 2.92 -6.78 17.45
N ASP A 354 3.76 -5.96 16.82
CA ASP A 354 4.04 -4.58 17.22
C ASP A 354 2.78 -3.70 17.18
N ASN A 355 1.86 -3.99 16.26
CA ASN A 355 0.60 -3.26 16.10
C ASN A 355 -0.61 -3.94 16.78
N ARG A 356 -0.41 -4.92 17.67
CA ARG A 356 -1.50 -5.69 18.33
C ARG A 356 -2.61 -4.79 18.87
N GLU A 357 -2.26 -3.76 19.64
CA GLU A 357 -3.24 -2.87 20.26
C GLU A 357 -3.96 -1.98 19.23
N GLY A 358 -3.25 -1.53 18.20
CA GLY A 358 -3.83 -0.75 17.10
C GLY A 358 -4.84 -1.57 16.30
N ILE A 359 -4.53 -2.85 16.04
CA ILE A 359 -5.44 -3.78 15.36
C ILE A 359 -6.68 -4.02 16.23
N ARG A 360 -6.50 -4.39 17.50
CA ARG A 360 -7.59 -4.62 18.47
C ARG A 360 -8.57 -3.44 18.51
N ARG A 361 -8.04 -2.22 18.66
CA ARG A 361 -8.87 -1.02 18.74
C ARG A 361 -9.62 -0.75 17.44
N THR A 362 -8.94 -0.85 16.31
CA THR A 362 -9.54 -0.59 14.98
C THR A 362 -10.68 -1.56 14.69
N VAL A 363 -10.47 -2.85 14.93
CA VAL A 363 -11.48 -3.89 14.74
C VAL A 363 -12.66 -3.70 15.69
N THR A 364 -12.40 -3.42 16.97
CA THR A 364 -13.46 -3.17 17.97
C THR A 364 -14.33 -1.98 17.60
N ASN A 365 -13.71 -0.86 17.20
CA ASN A 365 -14.42 0.36 16.82
C ASN A 365 -15.35 0.11 15.62
N GLU A 366 -14.86 -0.59 14.59
CA GLU A 366 -15.67 -0.91 13.42
C GLU A 366 -16.77 -1.93 13.75
N GLU A 367 -16.51 -2.93 14.60
CA GLU A 367 -17.51 -3.90 15.06
C GLU A 367 -18.66 -3.21 15.82
N VAL A 368 -18.35 -2.38 16.81
CA VAL A 368 -19.35 -1.63 17.59
C VAL A 368 -20.18 -0.73 16.68
N ARG A 369 -19.53 -0.05 15.74
CA ARG A 369 -20.21 0.83 14.79
C ARG A 369 -21.13 0.05 13.86
N PHE A 370 -20.65 -1.07 13.31
CA PHE A 370 -21.41 -1.84 12.35
C PHE A 370 -22.61 -2.55 12.99
N ARG A 371 -22.47 -3.13 14.20
CA ARG A 371 -23.60 -3.75 14.92
C ARG A 371 -24.78 -2.78 15.05
N ARG A 372 -24.53 -1.53 15.44
CA ARG A 372 -25.56 -0.48 15.52
C ARG A 372 -26.24 -0.18 14.19
N ALA A 373 -25.54 -0.33 13.07
CA ALA A 373 -26.08 -0.09 11.73
C ALA A 373 -26.83 -1.32 11.18
N MET A 374 -26.29 -2.50 11.45
CA MET A 374 -26.77 -3.79 10.97
C MET A 374 -28.19 -4.10 11.45
N ASP A 375 -28.52 -3.86 12.72
CA ASP A 375 -29.87 -4.15 13.23
C ASP A 375 -30.98 -3.42 12.44
N ARG A 376 -30.72 -2.16 12.07
CA ARG A 376 -31.66 -1.36 11.25
C ARG A 376 -31.71 -1.87 9.82
N ALA A 377 -30.55 -2.21 9.24
CA ALA A 377 -30.46 -2.68 7.87
C ALA A 377 -31.10 -4.07 7.68
N LEU A 378 -30.94 -4.98 8.66
CA LEU A 378 -31.53 -6.32 8.65
C LEU A 378 -33.06 -6.30 8.74
N ALA A 379 -33.62 -5.38 9.52
CA ALA A 379 -35.07 -5.18 9.58
C ALA A 379 -35.61 -4.73 8.22
N GLU A 380 -35.00 -3.71 7.60
CA GLU A 380 -35.42 -3.19 6.31
C GLU A 380 -35.25 -4.23 5.18
N LEU A 381 -34.14 -4.98 5.17
CA LEU A 381 -33.94 -6.10 4.26
C LEU A 381 -35.00 -7.19 4.45
N GLY A 382 -35.39 -7.47 5.70
CA GLY A 382 -36.47 -8.41 6.01
C GLY A 382 -37.81 -8.00 5.38
N ASP A 383 -38.16 -6.71 5.48
CA ASP A 383 -39.37 -6.16 4.87
C ASP A 383 -39.31 -6.24 3.33
N MET A 384 -38.18 -5.86 2.72
CA MET A 384 -37.98 -5.97 1.27
C MET A 384 -38.14 -7.41 0.76
N LEU A 385 -37.61 -8.39 1.49
CA LEU A 385 -37.71 -9.80 1.11
C LEU A 385 -39.13 -10.37 1.30
N ALA A 386 -39.91 -9.85 2.25
CA ALA A 386 -41.28 -10.29 2.47
C ALA A 386 -42.22 -9.92 1.31
N ASP A 387 -41.91 -8.84 0.58
CA ASP A 387 -42.66 -8.38 -0.58
C ASP A 387 -42.27 -9.10 -1.88
N LEU A 388 -41.19 -9.89 -1.87
CA LEU A 388 -40.74 -10.66 -3.02
C LEU A 388 -41.48 -12.01 -3.15
N PRO A 389 -41.70 -12.49 -4.38
CA PRO A 389 -42.15 -13.87 -4.59
C PRO A 389 -41.09 -14.86 -4.12
N GLU A 390 -41.49 -16.10 -3.84
CA GLU A 390 -40.57 -17.20 -3.50
C GLU A 390 -39.48 -17.34 -4.57
N SER A 391 -38.21 -17.39 -4.15
CA SER A 391 -37.03 -17.35 -5.03
C SER A 391 -36.92 -16.10 -5.91
N GLY A 392 -37.49 -14.98 -5.47
CA GLY A 392 -37.38 -13.69 -6.13
C GLY A 392 -35.96 -13.09 -6.09
N THR A 393 -35.80 -12.00 -6.84
CA THR A 393 -34.55 -11.24 -6.93
C THR A 393 -34.76 -9.87 -6.27
N LEU A 394 -33.93 -9.54 -5.29
CA LEU A 394 -33.85 -8.20 -4.70
C LEU A 394 -33.31 -7.22 -5.75
N ALA A 395 -34.06 -6.15 -6.02
CA ALA A 395 -33.67 -5.16 -7.00
C ALA A 395 -32.33 -4.50 -6.64
N GLY A 396 -31.50 -4.24 -7.64
CA GLY A 396 -30.18 -3.67 -7.43
C GLY A 396 -30.19 -2.27 -6.79
N GLU A 397 -31.22 -1.46 -7.09
CA GLU A 397 -31.43 -0.16 -6.45
C GLU A 397 -31.74 -0.27 -4.95
N ASP A 398 -32.49 -1.29 -4.54
CA ASP A 398 -32.80 -1.55 -3.12
C ASP A 398 -31.55 -2.05 -2.38
N ALA A 399 -30.78 -2.94 -3.00
CA ALA A 399 -29.49 -3.38 -2.47
C ALA A 399 -28.51 -2.19 -2.36
N PHE A 400 -28.51 -1.27 -3.33
CA PHE A 400 -27.71 -0.06 -3.29
C PHE A 400 -28.19 0.91 -2.19
N ARG A 401 -29.50 1.02 -1.95
CA ARG A 401 -30.06 1.80 -0.83
C ARG A 401 -29.56 1.27 0.51
N LEU A 402 -29.60 -0.05 0.72
CA LEU A 402 -29.06 -0.70 1.92
C LEU A 402 -27.57 -0.41 2.11
N HIS A 403 -26.81 -0.42 1.02
CA HIS A 403 -25.39 -0.09 1.02
C HIS A 403 -25.11 1.38 1.35
N ALA A 404 -25.66 2.30 0.56
CA ALA A 404 -25.36 3.72 0.62
C ALA A 404 -25.95 4.40 1.87
N GLU A 405 -27.19 4.06 2.25
CA GLU A 405 -27.90 4.75 3.34
C GLU A 405 -27.76 4.04 4.68
N LYS A 406 -27.68 2.70 4.69
CA LYS A 406 -27.69 1.89 5.92
C LYS A 406 -26.32 1.28 6.23
N GLY A 407 -25.37 1.36 5.30
CA GLY A 407 -24.03 0.83 5.46
C GLY A 407 -23.97 -0.69 5.47
N LEU A 408 -24.94 -1.38 4.87
CA LEU A 408 -24.91 -2.83 4.69
C LEU A 408 -24.20 -3.17 3.36
N PRO A 409 -22.97 -3.73 3.38
CA PRO A 409 -22.26 -4.09 2.16
C PRO A 409 -23.08 -5.03 1.26
N LEU A 410 -22.84 -4.97 -0.05
CA LEU A 410 -23.54 -5.82 -1.03
C LEU A 410 -23.31 -7.29 -0.71
N GLU A 411 -22.09 -7.65 -0.32
CA GLU A 411 -21.64 -9.00 -0.03
C GLU A 411 -22.39 -9.58 1.16
N ILE A 412 -22.61 -8.77 2.20
CA ILE A 412 -23.41 -9.17 3.37
C ILE A 412 -24.88 -9.31 2.99
N THR A 413 -25.41 -8.39 2.17
CA THR A 413 -26.77 -8.48 1.63
C THR A 413 -26.94 -9.78 0.85
N ARG A 414 -26.00 -10.10 -0.05
CA ARG A 414 -25.99 -11.32 -0.86
C ARG A 414 -25.98 -12.57 0.02
N ASP A 415 -25.07 -12.65 1.01
CA ASP A 415 -24.98 -13.80 1.94
C ASP A 415 -26.33 -14.07 2.63
N ILE A 416 -27.03 -13.02 3.09
CA ILE A 416 -28.32 -13.15 3.79
C ILE A 416 -29.45 -13.55 2.84
N VAL A 417 -29.49 -12.94 1.65
CA VAL A 417 -30.53 -13.15 0.65
C VAL A 417 -30.44 -14.59 0.09
N GLN A 418 -29.23 -15.08 -0.19
CA GLN A 418 -29.00 -16.45 -0.66
C GLN A 418 -29.35 -17.51 0.40
N GLU A 419 -29.00 -17.29 1.68
CA GLU A 419 -29.39 -18.20 2.77
C GLU A 419 -30.91 -18.36 2.91
N ARG A 420 -31.69 -17.36 2.46
CA ARG A 420 -33.15 -17.37 2.46
C ARG A 420 -33.76 -17.83 1.12
N GLY A 421 -32.94 -18.25 0.17
CA GLY A 421 -33.37 -18.78 -1.12
C GLY A 421 -33.71 -17.72 -2.18
N PHE A 422 -33.28 -16.47 -1.98
CA PHE A 422 -33.45 -15.36 -2.93
C PHE A 422 -32.13 -15.02 -3.64
N SER A 423 -32.17 -14.12 -4.63
CA SER A 423 -30.99 -13.59 -5.33
C SER A 423 -30.94 -12.06 -5.28
N VAL A 424 -29.81 -11.45 -5.65
CA VAL A 424 -29.66 -9.98 -5.76
C VAL A 424 -29.33 -9.64 -7.20
N ASP A 425 -29.96 -8.59 -7.73
CA ASP A 425 -29.60 -8.01 -9.03
C ASP A 425 -28.34 -7.14 -8.89
N GLU A 426 -27.18 -7.76 -9.13
CA GLU A 426 -25.88 -7.10 -9.02
C GLU A 426 -25.60 -6.11 -10.14
N GLU A 427 -26.12 -6.38 -11.34
CA GLU A 427 -25.95 -5.46 -12.47
C GLU A 427 -26.70 -4.16 -12.19
N GLY A 428 -27.94 -4.27 -11.70
CA GLY A 428 -28.71 -3.13 -11.20
C GLY A 428 -28.02 -2.39 -10.04
N PHE A 429 -27.38 -3.11 -9.12
CA PHE A 429 -26.62 -2.49 -8.04
C PHE A 429 -25.47 -1.64 -8.59
N ARG A 430 -24.66 -2.21 -9.51
CA ARG A 430 -23.53 -1.52 -10.14
C ARG A 430 -24.00 -0.31 -10.95
N ALA A 431 -25.14 -0.41 -11.63
CA ALA A 431 -25.74 0.71 -12.34
C ALA A 431 -26.16 1.84 -11.38
N ALA A 432 -26.83 1.50 -10.27
CA ALA A 432 -27.24 2.47 -9.24
C ALA A 432 -26.02 3.14 -8.57
N GLN A 433 -24.98 2.37 -8.26
CA GLN A 433 -23.71 2.88 -7.73
C GLN A 433 -23.04 3.84 -8.71
N SER A 434 -22.90 3.45 -9.98
CA SER A 434 -22.29 4.29 -11.01
C SER A 434 -23.04 5.60 -11.20
N HIS A 435 -24.38 5.56 -11.15
CA HIS A 435 -25.21 6.75 -11.21
C HIS A 435 -24.95 7.69 -10.01
N HIS A 436 -24.89 7.14 -8.79
CA HIS A 436 -24.60 7.91 -7.58
C HIS A 436 -23.20 8.54 -7.59
N GLU A 437 -22.19 7.80 -8.07
CA GLU A 437 -20.83 8.30 -8.20
C GLU A 437 -20.70 9.39 -9.27
N ALA A 438 -21.41 9.27 -10.40
CA ALA A 438 -21.44 10.28 -11.45
C ALA A 438 -22.10 11.59 -10.98
N VAL A 439 -23.13 11.50 -10.14
CA VAL A 439 -23.79 12.66 -9.53
C VAL A 439 -22.91 13.31 -8.46
N SER A 440 -22.09 12.52 -7.74
CA SER A 440 -21.19 13.01 -6.70
C SER A 440 -19.87 13.59 -7.25
N ARG A 441 -19.45 13.15 -8.44
CA ARG A 441 -18.28 13.66 -9.16
C ARG A 441 -18.64 14.84 -10.06
N GLY A 442 -18.99 15.97 -9.45
CA GLY A 442 -18.94 17.26 -10.16
C GLY A 442 -17.49 17.67 -10.41
N VAL A 443 -17.07 17.64 -11.69
CA VAL A 443 -15.86 18.26 -12.29
C VAL A 443 -14.56 18.11 -11.49
N ASP A 444 -13.74 17.11 -11.84
CA ASP A 444 -12.29 17.28 -12.08
C ASP A 444 -11.72 15.98 -12.67
N GLY A 445 -11.46 16.02 -13.98
CA GLY A 445 -10.86 14.94 -14.75
C GLY A 445 -9.45 15.34 -15.17
N GLY A 446 -8.47 14.55 -14.76
CA GLY A 446 -7.06 14.75 -15.12
C GLY A 446 -6.19 13.63 -14.58
N ALA A 447 -6.44 12.39 -15.01
CA ALA A 447 -5.62 11.23 -14.68
C ALA A 447 -5.64 10.22 -15.85
N PHE A 448 -5.33 10.68 -17.06
CA PHE A 448 -5.13 9.83 -18.24
C PHE A 448 -4.20 10.56 -19.22
N SER A 449 -2.91 10.69 -18.87
CA SER A 449 -1.85 11.10 -19.81
C SER A 449 -0.44 10.57 -19.50
N ASP A 450 -0.22 9.84 -18.39
CA ASP A 450 1.14 9.52 -17.93
C ASP A 450 1.84 8.37 -18.67
N ILE A 451 1.10 7.51 -19.38
CA ILE A 451 1.69 6.31 -20.02
C ILE A 451 2.50 6.67 -21.28
N ASP A 452 2.04 7.63 -22.08
CA ASP A 452 2.69 8.01 -23.36
C ASP A 452 3.98 8.82 -23.13
N MET A 453 4.00 9.65 -22.08
CA MET A 453 5.16 10.48 -21.72
C MET A 453 6.32 9.67 -21.14
N GLY A 454 6.03 8.57 -20.43
CA GLY A 454 7.06 7.70 -19.84
C GLY A 454 8.01 7.11 -20.89
N GLN A 455 7.51 6.76 -22.08
CA GLN A 455 8.32 6.21 -23.16
C GLN A 455 9.35 7.22 -23.71
N VAL A 456 8.95 8.50 -23.81
CA VAL A 456 9.84 9.58 -24.26
C VAL A 456 11.02 9.72 -23.29
N TYR A 457 10.75 9.78 -21.98
CA TYR A 457 11.81 9.90 -20.98
C TYR A 457 12.73 8.67 -20.93
N LEU A 458 12.18 7.47 -21.11
CA LEU A 458 13.00 6.25 -21.23
C LEU A 458 13.92 6.30 -22.46
N GLN A 459 13.42 6.78 -23.61
CA GLN A 459 14.24 6.94 -24.82
C GLN A 459 15.36 7.97 -24.61
N VAL A 460 15.07 9.09 -23.94
CA VAL A 460 16.09 10.09 -23.56
C VAL A 460 17.16 9.44 -22.67
N LEU A 461 16.77 8.78 -21.59
CA LEU A 461 17.68 8.09 -20.67
C LEU A 461 18.58 7.08 -21.41
N ASN A 462 17.99 6.23 -22.24
CA ASN A 462 18.72 5.22 -23.01
C ASN A 462 19.68 5.85 -24.03
N THR A 463 19.27 6.94 -24.69
CA THR A 463 20.12 7.67 -25.63
C THR A 463 21.33 8.27 -24.92
N LEU A 464 21.14 8.89 -23.76
CA LEU A 464 22.22 9.47 -22.96
C LEU A 464 23.20 8.39 -22.46
N LYS A 465 22.71 7.21 -22.05
CA LYS A 465 23.53 6.05 -21.69
C LYS A 465 24.34 5.52 -22.87
N GLN A 466 23.72 5.35 -24.03
CA GLN A 466 24.39 4.88 -25.25
C GLN A 466 25.49 5.83 -25.73
N GLN A 467 25.28 7.13 -25.55
CA GLN A 467 26.28 8.16 -25.86
C GLN A 467 27.40 8.26 -24.80
N GLY A 468 27.29 7.55 -23.68
CA GLY A 468 28.25 7.61 -22.57
C GLY A 468 28.23 8.94 -21.82
N LEU A 469 27.15 9.72 -21.92
CA LEU A 469 26.99 11.01 -21.23
C LEU A 469 26.60 10.82 -19.76
N ILE A 470 25.96 9.70 -19.43
CA ILE A 470 25.67 9.25 -18.07
C ILE A 470 25.92 7.74 -17.98
N THR A 471 26.32 7.26 -16.80
CA THR A 471 26.53 5.82 -16.57
C THR A 471 25.17 5.13 -16.38
N ASP A 472 24.54 5.37 -15.23
CA ASP A 472 23.25 4.75 -14.88
C ASP A 472 22.16 5.77 -14.56
N ARG A 473 22.54 6.95 -14.08
CA ARG A 473 21.65 8.03 -13.61
C ARG A 473 22.31 9.40 -13.68
N VAL A 474 21.51 10.46 -13.65
CA VAL A 474 21.96 11.84 -13.35
C VAL A 474 22.56 11.88 -11.94
N GLN A 475 23.71 12.54 -11.78
CA GLN A 475 24.36 12.64 -10.46
C GLN A 475 23.67 13.69 -9.59
N GLN A 476 23.02 13.25 -8.52
CA GLN A 476 22.32 14.13 -7.60
C GLN A 476 23.17 14.39 -6.34
N ASP A 477 23.30 15.66 -5.95
CA ASP A 477 23.99 16.11 -4.72
C ASP A 477 23.08 17.07 -3.92
N GLN A 478 21.87 16.60 -3.61
CA GLN A 478 20.80 17.39 -3.00
C GLN A 478 21.08 17.83 -1.54
N TYR A 479 22.08 17.23 -0.90
CA TYR A 479 22.49 17.54 0.48
C TYR A 479 23.78 18.36 0.55
N GLY A 480 24.43 18.59 -0.59
CA GLY A 480 25.67 19.33 -0.71
C GLY A 480 25.47 20.85 -0.89
N PRO A 481 26.44 21.53 -1.51
CA PRO A 481 26.35 22.94 -1.85
C PRO A 481 25.14 23.26 -2.73
N LEU A 482 24.55 24.45 -2.55
CA LEU A 482 23.36 24.89 -3.30
C LEU A 482 23.62 25.24 -4.77
N SER A 483 24.88 25.20 -5.22
CA SER A 483 25.26 25.55 -6.59
C SER A 483 26.35 24.61 -7.09
N ARG A 484 26.30 24.27 -8.38
CA ARG A 484 27.27 23.38 -9.02
C ARG A 484 27.42 23.69 -10.52
N GLU A 485 28.63 23.50 -11.02
CA GLU A 485 28.90 23.40 -12.46
C GLU A 485 28.32 22.08 -13.01
N ALA A 486 27.62 22.16 -14.13
CA ALA A 486 26.95 21.06 -14.79
C ALA A 486 26.98 21.26 -16.31
N ARG A 487 26.57 20.24 -17.05
CA ARG A 487 26.45 20.28 -18.51
C ARG A 487 25.05 19.93 -18.95
N VAL A 488 24.50 20.72 -19.89
CA VAL A 488 23.20 20.45 -20.52
C VAL A 488 23.31 19.21 -21.40
N LEU A 489 22.59 18.14 -21.06
CA LEU A 489 22.58 16.89 -21.82
C LEU A 489 21.43 16.78 -22.79
N ALA A 490 20.27 17.32 -22.43
CA ALA A 490 19.10 17.38 -23.29
C ALA A 490 18.20 18.56 -22.92
N ILE A 491 17.50 19.07 -23.92
CA ILE A 491 16.44 20.05 -23.77
C ILE A 491 15.20 19.47 -24.44
N LEU A 492 14.07 19.47 -23.74
CA LEU A 492 12.78 19.11 -24.30
C LEU A 492 11.87 20.34 -24.30
N ARG A 493 11.06 20.45 -25.35
CA ARG A 493 9.96 21.40 -25.44
C ARG A 493 8.73 20.67 -25.96
N ASP A 494 7.61 20.77 -25.24
CA ASP A 494 6.36 20.07 -25.56
C ASP A 494 6.55 18.54 -25.73
N GLY A 495 7.44 17.94 -24.93
CA GLY A 495 7.75 16.51 -24.99
C GLY A 495 8.69 16.09 -26.13
N GLU A 496 9.17 17.01 -26.95
CA GLU A 496 10.11 16.72 -28.04
C GLU A 496 11.53 17.22 -27.73
N LEU A 497 12.54 16.41 -28.08
CA LEU A 497 13.95 16.80 -27.97
C LEU A 497 14.30 17.93 -28.95
N VAL A 498 14.93 18.99 -28.45
CA VAL A 498 15.40 20.14 -29.23
C VAL A 498 16.87 20.43 -28.94
N ASP A 499 17.59 20.95 -29.95
CA ASP A 499 19.00 21.32 -29.80
C ASP A 499 19.20 22.64 -29.04
N SER A 500 18.19 23.52 -29.06
CA SER A 500 18.20 24.82 -28.38
C SER A 500 16.79 25.34 -28.13
N ALA A 501 16.65 26.27 -27.17
CA ALA A 501 15.40 26.97 -26.87
C ALA A 501 15.59 28.49 -26.83
N GLN A 502 14.53 29.26 -27.00
CA GLN A 502 14.55 30.73 -27.07
C GLN A 502 13.86 31.36 -25.85
N VAL A 503 14.13 32.65 -25.60
CA VAL A 503 13.45 33.41 -24.54
C VAL A 503 11.93 33.27 -24.65
N GLY A 504 11.27 32.91 -23.54
CA GLY A 504 9.84 32.64 -23.44
C GLY A 504 9.43 31.19 -23.73
N ASP A 505 10.35 30.33 -24.20
CA ASP A 505 10.09 28.89 -24.28
C ASP A 505 10.04 28.30 -22.86
N ARG A 506 9.01 27.51 -22.57
CA ARG A 506 9.01 26.57 -21.45
C ARG A 506 9.73 25.30 -21.85
N VAL A 507 10.64 24.84 -21.01
CA VAL A 507 11.55 23.75 -21.32
C VAL A 507 11.69 22.78 -20.15
N GLU A 508 12.03 21.54 -20.49
CA GLU A 508 12.55 20.56 -19.54
C GLU A 508 14.03 20.30 -19.86
N VAL A 509 14.90 20.46 -18.88
CA VAL A 509 16.36 20.39 -19.07
C VAL A 509 16.93 19.23 -18.27
N VAL A 510 17.67 18.35 -18.95
CA VAL A 510 18.44 17.28 -18.32
C VAL A 510 19.90 17.73 -18.21
N LEU A 511 20.46 17.62 -17.01
CA LEU A 511 21.87 17.90 -16.73
C LEU A 511 22.62 16.62 -16.37
N ASP A 512 23.95 16.65 -16.43
CA ASP A 512 24.79 15.54 -15.95
C ASP A 512 24.82 15.42 -14.42
N SER A 513 24.71 16.55 -13.72
CA SER A 513 24.60 16.62 -12.27
C SER A 513 23.74 17.77 -11.79
N THR A 514 23.17 17.65 -10.58
CA THR A 514 22.30 18.68 -10.00
C THR A 514 22.31 18.70 -8.46
N PRO A 515 22.29 19.89 -7.81
CA PRO A 515 22.07 20.05 -6.37
C PRO A 515 20.59 20.11 -5.97
N PHE A 516 19.67 19.98 -6.93
CA PHE A 516 18.23 20.08 -6.66
C PHE A 516 17.71 18.82 -5.96
N TYR A 517 16.87 19.05 -4.95
CA TYR A 517 15.96 18.06 -4.40
C TYR A 517 14.76 17.93 -5.34
N VAL A 518 14.44 16.68 -5.69
CA VAL A 518 13.26 16.33 -6.48
C VAL A 518 12.12 16.03 -5.51
N GLU A 519 10.90 16.42 -5.85
CA GLU A 519 9.72 16.21 -4.99
C GLU A 519 9.62 14.74 -4.53
N ALA A 520 9.70 14.53 -3.21
CA ALA A 520 9.66 13.22 -2.57
C ALA A 520 9.38 13.35 -1.07
N GLY A 521 8.80 12.31 -0.46
CA GLY A 521 8.57 12.25 1.00
C GLY A 521 7.70 13.39 1.55
N GLY A 522 6.87 14.01 0.71
CA GLY A 522 6.07 15.20 1.04
C GLY A 522 6.81 16.54 0.91
N GLN A 523 8.14 16.55 0.73
CA GLN A 523 8.89 17.76 0.43
C GLN A 523 8.76 18.12 -1.05
N VAL A 524 8.34 19.35 -1.33
CA VAL A 524 8.27 19.90 -2.69
C VAL A 524 9.66 20.02 -3.32
N SER A 525 9.73 19.98 -4.65
CA SER A 525 10.98 20.17 -5.40
C SER A 525 11.60 21.54 -5.10
N ASP A 526 12.91 21.63 -5.36
CA ASP A 526 13.58 22.92 -5.39
C ASP A 526 13.25 23.75 -6.62
N THR A 527 13.40 25.07 -6.44
CA THR A 527 13.41 26.06 -7.51
C THR A 527 14.77 26.73 -7.53
N GLY A 528 15.07 27.43 -8.61
CA GLY A 528 16.33 28.14 -8.75
C GLY A 528 16.60 28.50 -10.20
N VAL A 529 17.86 28.51 -10.60
CA VAL A 529 18.26 28.96 -11.93
C VAL A 529 19.32 28.05 -12.55
N ILE A 530 19.31 27.93 -13.87
CA ILE A 530 20.43 27.43 -14.66
C ILE A 530 21.00 28.62 -15.42
N GLU A 531 22.26 28.96 -15.13
CA GLU A 531 22.93 30.14 -15.64
C GLU A 531 24.14 29.79 -16.50
N HIS A 532 24.31 30.56 -17.56
CA HIS A 532 25.50 30.61 -18.40
C HIS A 532 25.76 32.09 -18.74
N PRO A 533 26.99 32.53 -19.06
CA PRO A 533 27.28 33.94 -19.32
C PRO A 533 26.41 34.66 -20.38
N ASN A 534 25.69 33.92 -21.22
CA ASN A 534 24.88 34.45 -22.32
C ASN A 534 23.39 34.04 -22.28
N TRP A 535 22.97 33.21 -21.32
CA TRP A 535 21.59 32.74 -21.23
C TRP A 535 21.26 32.26 -19.82
N THR A 536 19.98 32.36 -19.44
CA THR A 536 19.49 31.97 -18.12
C THR A 536 18.12 31.31 -18.26
N ILE A 537 17.92 30.23 -17.50
CA ILE A 537 16.64 29.53 -17.36
C ILE A 537 16.21 29.63 -15.91
N ASP A 538 15.00 30.15 -15.67
CA ASP A 538 14.39 30.16 -14.34
C ASP A 538 13.66 28.84 -14.13
N ILE A 539 14.01 28.11 -13.07
CA ILE A 539 13.54 26.75 -12.78
C ILE A 539 12.46 26.80 -11.72
N GLU A 540 11.27 26.33 -12.10
CA GLU A 540 10.06 26.33 -11.28
C GLU A 540 9.81 24.97 -10.61
N ASP A 541 10.34 23.89 -11.18
CA ASP A 541 10.12 22.52 -10.70
C ASP A 541 11.25 21.58 -11.14
N ALA A 542 11.40 20.45 -10.44
CA ALA A 542 12.33 19.38 -10.79
C ALA A 542 11.68 18.03 -10.50
N ARG A 543 11.71 17.12 -11.49
CA ARG A 543 11.02 15.82 -11.43
C ARG A 543 11.94 14.68 -11.81
N GLN A 544 11.57 13.48 -11.37
CA GLN A 544 12.19 12.23 -11.80
C GLN A 544 11.13 11.35 -12.49
N PRO A 545 10.83 11.61 -13.78
CA PRO A 545 9.75 10.90 -14.49
C PRO A 545 10.05 9.40 -14.68
N VAL A 546 11.33 9.02 -14.73
CA VAL A 546 11.78 7.62 -14.79
C VAL A 546 13.01 7.43 -13.91
N GLY A 547 13.24 6.20 -13.44
CA GLY A 547 14.39 5.85 -12.61
C GLY A 547 15.72 6.32 -13.20
N GLY A 548 16.42 7.22 -12.50
CA GLY A 548 17.74 7.72 -12.89
C GLY A 548 17.76 8.94 -13.83
N LEU A 549 16.62 9.47 -14.26
CA LEU A 549 16.55 10.70 -15.06
C LEU A 549 15.90 11.84 -14.28
N ILE A 550 16.64 12.94 -14.07
CA ILE A 550 16.10 14.16 -13.44
C ILE A 550 15.89 15.22 -14.53
N VAL A 551 14.71 15.81 -14.57
CA VAL A 551 14.33 16.91 -15.47
C VAL A 551 14.06 18.17 -14.67
N HIS A 552 14.60 19.30 -15.11
CA HIS A 552 14.40 20.63 -14.53
C HIS A 552 13.44 21.41 -15.42
N ILE A 553 12.30 21.83 -14.88
CA ILE A 553 11.21 22.44 -15.63
C ILE A 553 11.24 23.94 -15.36
N GLY A 554 11.27 24.73 -16.43
CA GLY A 554 11.44 26.17 -16.31
C GLY A 554 11.15 26.96 -17.58
N GLU A 555 11.41 28.25 -17.53
CA GLU A 555 11.28 29.18 -18.65
C GLU A 555 12.63 29.82 -18.97
N VAL A 556 12.95 29.93 -20.27
CA VAL A 556 14.13 30.67 -20.71
C VAL A 556 13.87 32.17 -20.56
N VAL A 557 14.57 32.83 -19.64
CA VAL A 557 14.38 34.27 -19.36
C VAL A 557 15.39 35.15 -20.10
N GLU A 558 16.54 34.59 -20.48
CA GLU A 558 17.58 35.29 -21.23
C GLU A 558 18.30 34.36 -22.21
N GLY A 559 18.64 34.86 -23.40
CA GLY A 559 19.51 34.19 -24.36
C GLY A 559 18.93 32.96 -25.07
N GLN A 560 19.80 32.03 -25.47
CA GLN A 560 19.46 30.82 -26.21
C GLN A 560 20.25 29.62 -25.64
N PRO A 561 19.71 28.88 -24.65
CA PRO A 561 20.33 27.65 -24.16
C PRO A 561 20.40 26.60 -25.26
N ALA A 562 21.46 25.80 -25.25
CA ALA A 562 21.72 24.76 -26.23
C ALA A 562 22.31 23.51 -25.58
N THR A 563 21.97 22.35 -26.13
CA THR A 563 22.50 21.06 -25.67
C THR A 563 24.02 21.02 -25.79
N GLY A 564 24.68 20.45 -24.78
CA GLY A 564 26.12 20.30 -24.71
C GLY A 564 26.87 21.50 -24.11
N ALA A 565 26.19 22.58 -23.74
CA ALA A 565 26.77 23.73 -23.07
C ALA A 565 27.06 23.46 -21.58
N ASP A 566 28.19 23.98 -21.09
CA ASP A 566 28.50 24.01 -19.66
C ASP A 566 27.73 25.16 -19.01
N CYS A 567 27.24 24.97 -17.79
CA CYS A 567 26.41 25.93 -17.06
C CYS A 567 26.56 25.77 -15.54
N THR A 568 26.13 26.77 -14.79
CA THR A 568 26.00 26.67 -13.33
C THR A 568 24.53 26.52 -12.97
N ILE A 569 24.17 25.46 -12.25
CA ILE A 569 22.84 25.29 -11.67
C ILE A 569 22.86 25.70 -10.20
N SER A 570 21.91 26.52 -9.77
CA SER A 570 21.84 27.09 -8.42
C SER A 570 20.42 27.02 -7.85
N VAL A 571 20.29 26.52 -6.62
CA VAL A 571 19.02 26.44 -5.86
C VAL A 571 18.73 27.78 -5.17
N ASP A 572 17.46 28.16 -5.08
CA ASP A 572 17.01 29.24 -4.19
C ASP A 572 17.21 28.84 -2.72
N GLY A 573 18.31 29.32 -2.14
CA GLY A 573 18.70 29.00 -0.77
C GLY A 573 17.73 29.49 0.30
N ASN A 574 17.02 30.60 0.08
CA ASN A 574 16.04 31.09 1.06
C ASN A 574 14.82 30.17 1.08
N ARG A 575 14.31 29.83 -0.12
CA ARG A 575 13.19 28.89 -0.25
C ARG A 575 13.56 27.52 0.31
N ARG A 576 14.75 27.00 0.01
CA ARG A 576 15.27 25.74 0.56
C ARG A 576 15.29 25.76 2.09
N LEU A 577 15.76 26.85 2.69
CA LEU A 577 15.79 26.97 4.14
C LEU A 577 14.38 26.96 4.75
N ASP A 578 13.42 27.67 4.16
CA ASP A 578 12.03 27.65 4.63
C ASP A 578 11.38 26.26 4.53
N ILE A 579 11.69 25.51 3.47
CA ILE A 579 11.32 24.09 3.34
C ILE A 579 11.96 23.26 4.46
N MET A 580 13.26 23.41 4.70
CA MET A 580 13.97 22.69 5.77
C MET A 580 13.40 22.98 7.16
N ARG A 581 12.98 24.22 7.44
CA ARG A 581 12.30 24.61 8.68
C ARG A 581 10.99 23.83 8.85
N ASN A 582 10.16 23.84 7.81
CA ASN A 582 8.89 23.11 7.80
C ASN A 582 9.10 21.59 7.87
N HIS A 583 10.17 21.06 7.27
CA HIS A 583 10.48 19.63 7.31
C HIS A 583 10.84 19.19 8.72
N THR A 584 11.82 19.84 9.36
CA THR A 584 12.20 19.48 10.73
C THR A 584 11.05 19.75 11.72
N ALA A 585 10.24 20.79 11.52
CA ALA A 585 9.04 21.02 12.33
C ALA A 585 8.00 19.89 12.18
N THR A 586 7.92 19.26 11.02
CA THR A 586 7.04 18.10 10.80
C THR A 586 7.45 16.92 11.69
N HIS A 587 8.75 16.67 11.87
CA HIS A 587 9.24 15.64 12.80
C HIS A 587 8.91 15.96 14.26
N LEU A 588 9.07 17.22 14.67
CA LEU A 588 8.69 17.65 16.03
C LEU A 588 7.18 17.49 16.27
N LEU A 589 6.38 17.91 15.30
CA LEU A 589 4.92 17.77 15.32
C LEU A 589 4.51 16.30 15.41
N HIS A 590 5.13 15.43 14.61
CA HIS A 590 4.83 14.00 14.62
C HIS A 590 5.14 13.36 15.98
N ALA A 591 6.32 13.65 16.54
CA ALA A 591 6.69 13.18 17.87
C ALA A 591 5.69 13.65 18.95
N GLN A 592 5.25 14.91 18.89
CA GLN A 592 4.30 15.45 19.88
C GLN A 592 2.87 14.95 19.70
N LEU A 593 2.40 14.75 18.47
CA LEU A 593 1.11 14.10 18.21
C LEU A 593 1.10 12.68 18.82
N ARG A 594 2.20 11.93 18.68
CA ARG A 594 2.32 10.60 19.28
C ARG A 594 2.40 10.64 20.81
N ALA A 595 3.13 11.60 21.37
CA ALA A 595 3.27 11.75 22.82
C ALA A 595 1.94 12.14 23.50
N VAL A 596 1.16 13.02 22.89
CA VAL A 596 -0.10 13.54 23.46
C VAL A 596 -1.29 12.63 23.14
N LEU A 597 -1.41 12.17 21.90
CA LEU A 597 -2.59 11.41 21.45
C LEU A 597 -2.38 9.90 21.53
N GLY A 598 -1.13 9.41 21.49
CA GLY A 598 -0.78 8.00 21.58
C GLY A 598 0.01 7.48 20.37
N THR A 599 0.68 6.34 20.56
CA THR A 599 1.58 5.71 19.57
C THR A 599 0.89 5.16 18.33
N HIS A 600 -0.44 5.18 18.28
CA HIS A 600 -1.21 4.81 17.10
C HIS A 600 -1.23 5.90 16.02
N VAL A 601 -0.82 7.12 16.36
CA VAL A 601 -0.67 8.20 15.39
C VAL A 601 0.43 7.82 14.41
N GLN A 602 0.07 7.70 13.14
CA GLN A 602 0.97 7.42 12.02
C GLN A 602 0.72 8.46 10.93
N GLN A 603 1.79 8.88 10.25
CA GLN A 603 1.69 9.74 9.06
C GLN A 603 0.88 9.04 7.96
N ARG A 604 -0.05 9.79 7.35
CA ARG A 604 -0.90 9.39 6.22
C ARG A 604 -0.76 10.30 5.01
N GLY A 605 -0.11 11.44 5.18
CA GLY A 605 0.19 12.39 4.14
C GLY A 605 1.01 13.52 4.72
N SER A 606 1.91 14.06 3.92
CA SER A 606 2.70 15.23 4.29
C SER A 606 2.77 16.19 3.10
N LEU A 607 2.85 17.48 3.39
CA LEU A 607 3.31 18.49 2.45
C LEU A 607 4.23 19.42 3.22
N VAL A 608 5.45 19.55 2.73
CA VAL A 608 6.48 20.45 3.23
C VAL A 608 6.78 21.41 2.09
N ALA A 609 6.15 22.58 2.16
CA ALA A 609 6.30 23.68 1.22
C ALA A 609 7.06 24.84 1.91
N PRO A 610 7.59 25.85 1.18
CA PRO A 610 8.27 26.97 1.82
C PRO A 610 7.33 27.84 2.68
N ASP A 611 6.06 27.93 2.32
CA ASP A 611 5.10 28.83 2.95
C ASP A 611 4.26 28.16 4.05
N ARG A 612 4.19 26.82 4.09
CA ARG A 612 3.42 26.05 5.06
C ARG A 612 3.86 24.58 5.15
N LEU A 613 3.42 23.92 6.22
CA LEU A 613 3.39 22.47 6.30
C LEU A 613 1.96 21.96 6.54
N ARG A 614 1.70 20.75 6.06
CA ARG A 614 0.46 20.01 6.26
C ARG A 614 0.80 18.59 6.65
N PHE A 615 0.24 18.12 7.75
CA PHE A 615 0.49 16.78 8.27
C PHE A 615 -0.83 16.05 8.48
N ASP A 616 -1.01 14.97 7.74
CA ASP A 616 -2.16 14.09 7.84
C ASP A 616 -1.77 12.88 8.67
N PHE A 617 -2.58 12.52 9.66
CA PHE A 617 -2.26 11.46 10.61
C PHE A 617 -3.49 10.64 11.00
N SER A 618 -3.24 9.38 11.38
CA SER A 618 -4.32 8.50 11.82
C SER A 618 -4.77 8.82 13.24
N HIS A 619 -6.01 9.28 13.38
CA HIS A 619 -6.67 9.54 14.66
C HIS A 619 -8.20 9.56 14.45
N ASP A 620 -8.95 8.91 15.33
CA ASP A 620 -10.39 8.66 15.12
C ASP A 620 -11.28 9.85 15.51
N GLU A 621 -10.80 10.68 16.43
CA GLU A 621 -11.56 11.78 17.03
C GLU A 621 -11.02 13.14 16.61
N ALA A 622 -11.77 14.21 16.89
CA ALA A 622 -11.22 15.55 16.75
C ALA A 622 -10.24 15.82 17.89
N VAL A 623 -9.08 16.40 17.57
CA VAL A 623 -8.10 16.74 18.60
C VAL A 623 -8.67 17.86 19.47
N ARG A 624 -8.66 17.66 20.79
CA ARG A 624 -9.23 18.65 21.72
C ARG A 624 -8.38 19.91 21.73
N ALA A 625 -8.99 21.04 22.04
CA ALA A 625 -8.30 22.33 22.06
C ALA A 625 -7.09 22.31 23.02
N GLU A 626 -7.27 21.71 24.21
CA GLU A 626 -6.20 21.59 25.20
C GLU A 626 -5.04 20.69 24.72
N GLU A 627 -5.34 19.68 23.90
CA GLU A 627 -4.32 18.80 23.30
C GLU A 627 -3.56 19.51 22.19
N LEU A 628 -4.24 20.27 21.33
CA LEU A 628 -3.60 21.10 20.30
C LEU A 628 -2.69 22.17 20.91
N ASP A 629 -3.13 22.80 22.00
CA ASP A 629 -2.33 23.77 22.74
C ASP A 629 -1.08 23.12 23.33
N ALA A 630 -1.22 21.92 23.94
CA ALA A 630 -0.09 21.17 24.47
C ALA A 630 0.90 20.76 23.38
N ILE A 631 0.41 20.25 22.24
CA ILE A 631 1.25 19.89 21.08
C ILE A 631 2.01 21.12 20.58
N THR A 632 1.31 22.24 20.35
CA THR A 632 1.91 23.48 19.85
C THR A 632 2.95 24.01 20.82
N HIS A 633 2.65 24.00 22.12
CA HIS A 633 3.58 24.41 23.16
C HIS A 633 4.85 23.55 23.15
N ASN A 634 4.71 22.22 23.19
CA ASN A 634 5.85 21.30 23.27
C ASN A 634 6.75 21.35 22.02
N VAL A 635 6.18 21.58 20.84
CA VAL A 635 6.96 21.81 19.61
C VAL A 635 7.79 23.09 19.76
N ASN A 636 7.18 24.19 20.24
CA ASN A 636 7.92 25.44 20.45
C ASN A 636 8.97 25.31 21.58
N GLU A 637 8.73 24.54 22.63
CA GLU A 637 9.75 24.25 23.65
C GLU A 637 10.95 23.51 23.05
N ALA A 638 10.71 22.52 22.19
CA ALA A 638 11.79 21.82 21.49
C ALA A 638 12.56 22.73 20.52
N ILE A 639 11.90 23.71 19.91
CA ILE A 639 12.55 24.74 19.10
C ILE A 639 13.40 25.66 19.98
N LEU A 640 12.87 26.12 21.11
CA LEU A 640 13.59 27.00 22.05
C LEU A 640 14.77 26.32 22.72
N ALA A 641 14.73 25.00 22.89
CA ALA A 641 15.81 24.18 23.41
C ALA A 641 17.00 24.03 22.43
N ASP A 642 16.84 24.43 21.15
CA ASP A 642 17.88 24.40 20.12
C ASP A 642 18.53 23.00 19.93
N LEU A 643 17.69 21.99 19.97
CA LEU A 643 18.04 20.58 19.88
C LEU A 643 18.85 20.28 18.61
N PRO A 644 19.96 19.52 18.70
CA PRO A 644 20.76 19.18 17.53
C PRO A 644 20.07 18.13 16.67
N VAL A 645 20.19 18.29 15.35
CA VAL A 645 19.67 17.37 14.33
C VAL A 645 20.84 16.69 13.62
N THR A 646 20.98 15.38 13.81
CA THR A 646 22.06 14.59 13.23
C THR A 646 21.53 13.66 12.13
N ILE A 647 22.28 13.56 11.04
CA ILE A 647 21.94 12.75 9.87
C ILE A 647 23.02 11.69 9.67
N GLU A 648 22.62 10.44 9.49
CA GLU A 648 23.53 9.32 9.26
C GLU A 648 23.01 8.41 8.13
N TRP A 649 23.93 7.75 7.41
CA TRP A 649 23.62 6.68 6.48
C TRP A 649 23.98 5.35 7.13
N LYS A 650 23.03 4.41 7.14
CA LYS A 650 23.18 3.09 7.78
C LYS A 650 22.40 2.04 7.00
N ASP A 651 22.69 0.77 7.26
CA ASP A 651 21.84 -0.30 6.78
C ASP A 651 20.46 -0.26 7.47
N LEU A 652 19.43 -0.67 6.72
CA LEU A 652 18.02 -0.65 7.15
C LEU A 652 17.78 -1.43 8.44
N ASP A 653 18.43 -2.59 8.59
CA ASP A 653 18.23 -3.48 9.74
C ASP A 653 18.82 -2.86 11.01
N THR A 654 20.02 -2.26 10.93
CA THR A 654 20.62 -1.49 12.03
C THR A 654 19.72 -0.32 12.42
N ALA A 655 19.27 0.48 11.45
CA ALA A 655 18.41 1.63 11.73
C ALA A 655 17.11 1.22 12.45
N ARG A 656 16.45 0.14 11.99
CA ARG A 656 15.26 -0.43 12.63
C ARG A 656 15.55 -0.95 14.03
N SER A 657 16.66 -1.66 14.24
CA SER A 657 17.05 -2.18 15.55
C SER A 657 17.33 -1.07 16.58
N GLU A 658 17.80 0.09 16.11
CA GLU A 658 17.97 1.30 16.91
C GLU A 658 16.65 2.04 17.18
N GLY A 659 15.52 1.56 16.63
CA GLY A 659 14.20 2.16 16.81
C GLY A 659 13.88 3.29 15.83
N ALA A 660 14.54 3.36 14.66
CA ALA A 660 14.19 4.32 13.63
C ALA A 660 12.76 4.05 13.12
N MET A 661 11.92 5.07 13.13
CA MET A 661 10.58 4.95 12.57
C MET A 661 10.66 5.01 11.05
N ALA A 662 10.12 3.98 10.41
CA ALA A 662 9.84 3.98 8.98
C ALA A 662 8.49 4.67 8.73
N LEU A 663 8.45 5.52 7.72
CA LEU A 663 7.21 6.12 7.23
C LEU A 663 6.37 5.07 6.50
N PHE A 664 5.05 5.23 6.63
CA PHE A 664 4.09 4.30 6.09
C PHE A 664 4.07 4.32 4.55
N GLY A 665 4.17 3.15 3.91
CA GLY A 665 4.03 2.98 2.45
C GLY A 665 5.30 3.24 1.63
N GLU A 666 6.41 3.64 2.26
CA GLU A 666 7.67 3.92 1.59
C GLU A 666 8.51 2.65 1.37
N LYS A 667 9.12 2.52 0.19
CA LYS A 667 10.13 1.50 -0.08
C LYS A 667 11.50 2.05 0.32
N TYR A 668 12.19 1.31 1.18
CA TYR A 668 13.54 1.66 1.61
C TYR A 668 14.58 0.82 0.85
N ALA A 669 15.69 1.46 0.46
CA ALA A 669 16.87 0.76 -0.01
C ALA A 669 17.58 0.04 1.15
N GLU A 670 18.59 -0.78 0.84
CA GLU A 670 19.41 -1.44 1.87
C GLU A 670 20.13 -0.40 2.74
N ASP A 671 20.67 0.65 2.13
CA ASP A 671 21.21 1.82 2.82
C ASP A 671 20.13 2.90 2.94
N VAL A 672 19.86 3.33 4.18
CA VAL A 672 18.87 4.35 4.50
C VAL A 672 19.49 5.54 5.19
N ARG A 673 18.87 6.70 4.96
CA ARG A 673 19.21 7.95 5.64
C ARG A 673 18.33 8.11 6.87
N THR A 674 18.96 8.23 8.03
CA THR A 674 18.28 8.45 9.30
C THR A 674 18.41 9.91 9.73
N VAL A 675 17.35 10.46 10.32
CA VAL A 675 17.31 11.80 10.88
C VAL A 675 16.97 11.68 12.34
N ASN A 676 17.86 12.16 13.19
CA ASN A 676 17.72 12.08 14.64
C ASN A 676 17.75 13.48 15.25
N ILE A 677 16.71 13.80 16.04
CA ILE A 677 16.62 15.02 16.83
C ILE A 677 16.85 14.63 18.28
N TRP A 678 17.90 15.14 18.91
CA TRP A 678 18.28 14.78 20.28
C TRP A 678 17.62 15.71 21.29
N ASP A 679 17.08 15.17 22.38
CA ASP A 679 16.58 15.97 23.50
C ASP A 679 17.73 16.32 24.47
N ASN A 680 18.32 15.30 25.11
CA ASN A 680 19.43 15.49 26.06
C ASN A 680 20.34 14.25 26.11
N GLY A 681 21.62 14.42 25.78
CA GLY A 681 22.62 13.34 25.82
C GLY A 681 22.21 12.16 24.95
N ASP A 682 21.80 11.06 25.58
CA ASP A 682 21.41 9.80 24.92
C ASP A 682 19.90 9.66 24.66
N VAL A 683 19.10 10.68 24.99
CA VAL A 683 17.64 10.67 24.77
C VAL A 683 17.30 11.30 23.41
N ARG A 684 16.61 10.55 22.57
CA ARG A 684 16.11 11.01 21.26
C ARG A 684 14.71 11.61 21.42
N TYR A 685 14.50 12.79 20.82
CA TYR A 685 13.19 13.43 20.68
C TYR A 685 12.41 12.83 19.51
N SER A 686 13.08 12.66 18.36
CA SER A 686 12.55 11.96 17.19
C SER A 686 13.66 11.20 16.46
N TYR A 687 13.34 10.04 15.89
CA TYR A 687 14.26 9.24 15.08
C TYR A 687 13.53 8.55 13.93
N GLU A 688 13.76 9.01 12.71
CA GLU A 688 12.97 8.64 11.54
C GLU A 688 13.85 8.37 10.31
N LEU A 689 13.39 7.48 9.43
CA LEU A 689 13.97 7.29 8.10
C LEU A 689 13.44 8.39 7.17
N CYS A 690 14.29 9.32 6.76
CA CYS A 690 13.86 10.46 5.94
C CYS A 690 14.93 10.87 4.92
N GLY A 691 14.49 11.00 3.67
CA GLY A 691 15.31 11.50 2.56
C GLY A 691 15.29 13.01 2.40
N GLY A 692 14.56 13.77 3.22
CA GLY A 692 14.39 15.21 3.05
C GLY A 692 15.57 16.07 3.52
N ASN A 693 15.52 17.37 3.19
CA ASN A 693 16.47 18.35 3.71
C ASN A 693 16.01 18.85 5.09
N HIS A 694 16.94 18.96 6.05
CA HIS A 694 16.66 19.35 7.43
C HIS A 694 17.61 20.44 7.91
N VAL A 695 17.12 21.31 8.79
CA VAL A 695 17.99 22.23 9.54
C VAL A 695 18.89 21.45 10.52
N GLU A 696 20.07 21.98 10.80
CA GLU A 696 21.06 21.35 11.72
C GLU A 696 20.66 21.44 13.20
N HIS A 697 19.84 22.43 13.55
CA HIS A 697 19.34 22.66 14.90
C HIS A 697 17.89 23.14 14.88
N THR A 698 17.09 22.72 15.86
CA THR A 698 15.67 23.07 15.91
C THR A 698 15.42 24.57 16.10
N GLY A 699 16.34 25.33 16.69
CA GLY A 699 16.20 26.78 16.85
C GLY A 699 16.14 27.54 15.52
N ILE A 700 16.66 26.95 14.43
CA ILE A 700 16.62 27.53 13.07
C ILE A 700 15.18 27.56 12.51
N ILE A 701 14.29 26.70 13.02
CA ILE A 701 12.87 26.64 12.63
C ILE A 701 12.16 27.98 12.89
N GLY A 702 12.50 28.65 13.99
CA GLY A 702 11.79 29.84 14.44
C GLY A 702 10.37 29.51 14.96
N PRO A 703 9.47 30.50 15.05
CA PRO A 703 8.16 30.27 15.67
C PRO A 703 7.35 29.22 14.90
N PHE A 704 6.66 28.33 15.61
CA PHE A 704 5.74 27.35 15.05
C PHE A 704 4.30 27.64 15.49
N VAL A 705 3.36 27.64 14.54
CA VAL A 705 1.94 27.90 14.82
C VAL A 705 1.04 26.95 14.05
N ILE A 706 0.17 26.22 14.74
CA ILE A 706 -0.94 25.49 14.11
C ILE A 706 -2.02 26.50 13.71
N THR A 707 -2.43 26.45 12.45
CA THR A 707 -3.44 27.34 11.87
C THR A 707 -4.80 26.67 11.68
N ALA A 708 -4.82 25.36 11.47
CA ALA A 708 -6.04 24.58 11.33
C ALA A 708 -5.85 23.13 11.77
N GLU A 709 -6.94 22.54 12.26
CA GLU A 709 -7.10 21.11 12.49
C GLU A 709 -8.46 20.66 11.93
N GLY A 710 -8.53 19.50 11.30
CA GLY A 710 -9.79 18.99 10.75
C GLY A 710 -9.75 17.54 10.26
N SER A 711 -10.94 16.99 9.95
CA SER A 711 -11.08 15.65 9.35
C SER A 711 -10.87 15.72 7.84
N VAL A 712 -10.04 14.84 7.29
CA VAL A 712 -9.89 14.68 5.83
C VAL A 712 -10.70 13.50 5.34
N ALA A 713 -10.64 12.39 6.07
CA ALA A 713 -11.39 11.17 5.83
C ALA A 713 -11.70 10.50 7.17
N GLN A 714 -12.41 9.37 7.14
CA GLN A 714 -12.65 8.60 8.35
C GLN A 714 -11.32 8.12 8.97
N GLY A 715 -11.10 8.42 10.25
CA GLY A 715 -9.88 8.02 10.98
C GLY A 715 -8.62 8.79 10.57
N ILE A 716 -8.74 9.85 9.75
CA ILE A 716 -7.63 10.68 9.29
C ILE A 716 -7.92 12.14 9.62
N ARG A 717 -7.00 12.73 10.41
CA ARG A 717 -6.99 14.14 10.79
C ARG A 717 -5.85 14.85 10.08
N ARG A 718 -6.00 16.16 9.89
CA ARG A 718 -5.01 17.04 9.27
C ARG A 718 -4.71 18.20 10.21
N VAL A 719 -3.43 18.48 10.38
CA VAL A 719 -2.93 19.73 10.96
C VAL A 719 -2.24 20.54 9.85
N GLU A 720 -2.58 21.82 9.76
CA GLU A 720 -1.86 22.80 8.95
C GLU A 720 -1.13 23.78 9.85
N ALA A 721 0.16 23.96 9.61
CA ALA A 721 1.00 24.80 10.44
C ALA A 721 1.97 25.66 9.62
N LEU A 722 2.49 26.69 10.27
CA LEU A 722 3.46 27.63 9.72
C LEU A 722 4.71 27.63 10.60
N THR A 723 5.88 27.85 9.99
CA THR A 723 7.14 28.09 10.69
C THR A 723 7.79 29.42 10.27
N GLY A 724 8.87 29.81 10.95
CA GLY A 724 9.75 30.89 10.53
C GLY A 724 9.04 32.20 10.20
N HIS A 725 9.34 32.75 9.01
CA HIS A 725 8.79 34.03 8.55
C HIS A 725 7.28 33.98 8.32
N ALA A 726 6.73 32.86 7.85
CA ALA A 726 5.30 32.71 7.63
C ALA A 726 4.52 32.75 8.94
N ALA A 727 5.04 32.08 9.99
CA ALA A 727 4.47 32.10 11.33
C ALA A 727 4.56 33.49 11.99
N GLU A 728 5.73 34.16 11.91
CA GLU A 728 5.87 35.54 12.40
C GLU A 728 4.84 36.47 11.77
N ALA A 729 4.71 36.40 10.44
CA ALA A 729 3.78 37.25 9.71
C ALA A 729 2.32 36.94 10.08
N TYR A 730 1.99 35.66 10.33
CA TYR A 730 0.67 35.25 10.81
C TYR A 730 0.36 35.83 12.20
N ILE A 731 1.29 35.69 13.16
CA ILE A 731 1.15 36.24 14.52
C ILE A 731 0.99 37.77 14.47
N ARG A 732 1.85 38.46 13.72
CA ARG A 732 1.79 39.93 13.58
C ARG A 732 0.47 40.41 12.99
N ARG A 733 -0.06 39.72 11.98
CA ARG A 733 -1.39 40.01 11.42
C ARG A 733 -2.49 39.77 12.45
N GLY A 734 -2.41 38.70 13.23
CA GLY A 734 -3.36 38.39 14.31
C GLY A 734 -3.40 39.50 15.37
N LEU A 735 -2.24 39.89 15.89
CA LEU A 735 -2.10 40.99 16.85
C LEU A 735 -2.63 42.32 16.29
N SER A 736 -2.37 42.61 15.02
CA SER A 736 -2.89 43.83 14.37
C SER A 736 -4.42 43.84 14.31
N ARG A 737 -5.07 42.72 13.96
CA ARG A 737 -6.54 42.59 13.95
C ARG A 737 -7.13 42.74 15.36
N LEU A 738 -6.50 42.10 16.36
CA LEU A 738 -6.94 42.16 17.75
C LEU A 738 -6.88 43.59 18.29
N ASN A 739 -5.76 44.28 18.06
CA ASN A 739 -5.59 45.69 18.43
C ASN A 739 -6.59 46.61 17.71
N HIS A 740 -6.86 46.35 16.43
CA HIS A 740 -7.84 47.13 15.68
C HIS A 740 -9.26 46.96 16.23
N ALA A 741 -9.68 45.73 16.53
CA ALA A 741 -10.99 45.45 17.13
C ALA A 741 -11.14 46.09 18.52
N ALA A 742 -10.09 46.01 19.35
CA ALA A 742 -10.06 46.66 20.67
C ALA A 742 -10.19 48.19 20.55
N TRP A 743 -9.44 48.79 19.62
CA TRP A 743 -9.53 50.23 19.34
C TRP A 743 -10.93 50.65 18.89
N GLN A 744 -11.58 49.89 18.00
CA GLN A 744 -12.95 50.19 17.53
C GLN A 744 -13.99 50.17 18.67
N LEU A 745 -13.79 49.32 19.67
CA LEU A 745 -14.69 49.20 20.83
C LEU A 745 -14.31 50.07 22.02
N GLY A 746 -13.25 50.88 21.89
CA GLY A 746 -12.73 51.74 22.95
C GLY A 746 -12.21 50.96 24.16
N THR A 747 -11.65 49.77 23.94
CA THR A 747 -11.14 48.85 24.97
C THR A 747 -9.69 48.43 24.67
N THR A 748 -9.09 47.64 25.55
CA THR A 748 -7.80 46.97 25.33
C THR A 748 -8.01 45.55 24.80
N PRO A 749 -7.01 44.93 24.14
CA PRO A 749 -7.07 43.53 23.73
C PRO A 749 -7.49 42.57 24.86
N ASP A 750 -6.92 42.74 26.06
CA ASP A 750 -7.21 41.89 27.21
C ASP A 750 -8.68 42.00 27.67
N ALA A 751 -9.27 43.19 27.58
CA ALA A 751 -10.65 43.45 27.96
C ALA A 751 -11.63 43.34 26.77
N LEU A 752 -11.17 42.85 25.61
CA LEU A 752 -11.98 42.78 24.39
C LEU A 752 -13.16 41.81 24.55
N GLY A 753 -12.93 40.64 25.15
CA GLY A 753 -13.97 39.63 25.38
C GLY A 753 -15.11 40.16 26.26
N GLU A 754 -14.78 40.77 27.40
CA GLU A 754 -15.76 41.39 28.30
C GLU A 754 -16.55 42.51 27.60
N ARG A 755 -15.87 43.35 26.81
CA ARG A 755 -16.51 44.43 26.07
C ARG A 755 -17.47 43.91 24.99
N ILE A 756 -17.10 42.84 24.30
CA ILE A 756 -17.97 42.18 23.30
C ILE A 756 -19.21 41.60 24.00
N ALA A 757 -19.03 40.91 25.14
CA ALA A 757 -20.15 40.33 25.89
C ALA A 757 -21.15 41.42 26.34
N ALA A 758 -20.64 42.52 26.92
CA ALA A 758 -21.45 43.66 27.31
C ALA A 758 -22.20 44.28 26.10
N LEU A 759 -21.52 44.45 24.96
CA LEU A 759 -22.14 44.97 23.74
C LEU A 759 -23.26 44.05 23.22
N GLN A 760 -23.07 42.73 23.29
CA GLN A 760 -24.10 41.76 22.89
C GLN A 760 -25.32 41.79 23.80
N GLU A 761 -25.14 42.02 25.10
CA GLU A 761 -26.23 42.23 26.05
C GLU A 761 -26.98 43.54 25.76
N ASP A 762 -26.25 44.64 25.53
CA ASP A 762 -26.83 45.93 25.15
C ASP A 762 -27.66 45.80 23.86
N VAL A 763 -27.14 45.13 22.83
CA VAL A 763 -27.84 44.89 21.56
C VAL A 763 -29.12 44.07 21.77
N LYS A 764 -29.09 43.01 22.59
CA LYS A 764 -30.28 42.21 22.91
C LYS A 764 -31.33 43.03 23.66
N PHE A 765 -30.89 43.85 24.62
CA PHE A 765 -31.76 44.74 25.37
C PHE A 765 -32.45 45.76 24.45
N GLU A 766 -31.68 46.45 23.61
CA GLU A 766 -32.19 47.44 22.65
C GLU A 766 -33.15 46.82 21.61
N GLN A 767 -32.89 45.58 21.17
CA GLN A 767 -33.80 44.85 20.29
C GLN A 767 -35.14 44.54 20.97
N HIS A 768 -35.10 44.10 22.23
CA HIS A 768 -36.31 43.88 23.03
C HIS A 768 -37.09 45.17 23.27
N GLU A 769 -36.40 46.26 23.58
CA GLU A 769 -37.03 47.56 23.83
C GLU A 769 -37.63 48.16 22.54
N ASN A 770 -36.96 48.06 21.40
CA ASN A 770 -37.52 48.45 20.11
C ASN A 770 -38.77 47.63 19.75
N ALA A 771 -38.78 46.32 20.03
CA ALA A 771 -39.95 45.49 19.81
C ALA A 771 -41.12 45.89 20.72
N ARG A 772 -40.83 46.35 21.95
CA ARG A 772 -41.82 46.90 22.88
C ARG A 772 -42.38 48.24 22.38
N LEU A 773 -41.53 49.17 21.95
CA LEU A 773 -41.93 50.51 21.49
C LEU A 773 -42.70 50.49 20.16
N ARG A 774 -42.53 49.45 19.35
CA ARG A 774 -43.27 49.24 18.09
C ARG A 774 -44.67 48.63 18.29
N ARG A 775 -44.98 48.11 19.48
CA ARG A 775 -46.32 47.64 19.86
C ARG A 775 -47.08 48.77 20.54
#